data_AF-A0A3M9LRW6-F1
#
_entry.id   AF-A0A3M9LRW6-F1
#
_cell.length_a   1.000
_cell.length_b   1.000
_cell.length_c   1.000
_cell.angle_alpha   90.00
_cell.angle_beta   90.00
_cell.angle_gamma   90.00
#
_symmetry.space_group_name_H-M   'P 1'
#
loop_
_entity.id
_entity.type
_entity.pdbx_description
1 polymer ?
#
loop_
_entity_poly.entity_id
_entity_poly.type
_entity_poly.pdbx_seq_one_letter_code
_entity_poly.pdbx_strand_id
1 'polypeptide(L)'
;MKRLTAILMAALMVLTVFAGVASAADSVAIRGPIFDEAANFSDWRSNSSNGTWEINAQNFAGFWYDIDDGLSSETITIYANGTTSDRKLDEAEDALIYEAAIESGIAPEYNFSVEDAVNTPLTFEKIGFMAEEYVPIVEGDASMLSKLLMDDDTSYTIRTGEALELGEGYVLTPQQIDVDGNKVWLELTKDGEFIDDAVISTSNADKEEKTWYVEQEVLGEDVDTLVIHVDEVFQGQVDSLAVIEGIWQISDDAMEVEVDDEFGKMIVDEDGGSTGTIVMSLDESITLDADDTYDLMENLKFKVADDSADLRFYLMQEYTEPGTYEIRGTVAEAPGPNGTISWTANDSTYSFSGFWYDLDEDDTSETLNVWGLNNNTDRKLDDDPVELNYTTSIVSGIAPEYNFSVEDAVNTPLTFEKIGFRAEEYVPIVEGDASMLTKLLMDDDTSYTIRTGEALELGEGYAVTPQQIDVDGNKVWLELTKDGEFIDDAVISTSNADKEEKTWYVEQEVLGEDVDTLVIHVDEVFQGQVDSLAVIEGIWQISDDAMEIEVDDEFGKLIVDEDGSTGTIVMSLDESITLDADDTYDVTDEIMFKVADSDTLRFYPFVEKTIEGEMEEEPVEEEPVEEPEENVTEEEPVEEEPAENVTEEEPAENVTEEEPAEEEPEEEPAGTPGFEAVFAIAGLLAVAYLVRRN
;
A
#
# COMPACT_ATOMS: atom_id res chain seq x y z
N MET A 1 -29.01 -33.21 29.74
CA MET A 1 -27.79 -33.15 30.57
C MET A 1 -26.87 -34.29 30.15
N LYS A 2 -25.60 -33.99 29.80
CA LYS A 2 -24.72 -34.82 28.94
C LYS A 2 -25.19 -34.98 27.48
N ARG A 3 -25.28 -33.86 26.75
CA ARG A 3 -25.28 -33.69 25.27
C ARG A 3 -25.28 -32.17 24.98
N LEU A 4 -24.25 -31.45 25.44
CA LEU A 4 -24.16 -29.98 25.42
C LEU A 4 -22.75 -29.52 25.85
N THR A 5 -21.70 -30.21 25.41
CA THR A 5 -20.32 -30.06 25.92
C THR A 5 -19.28 -30.66 24.94
N ALA A 6 -19.57 -30.60 23.64
CA ALA A 6 -18.79 -31.19 22.55
C ALA A 6 -19.15 -30.54 21.19
N ILE A 7 -19.47 -29.24 21.25
CA ILE A 7 -19.80 -28.34 20.12
C ILE A 7 -19.15 -26.99 20.42
N LEU A 8 -19.17 -26.61 21.71
CA LEU A 8 -18.50 -25.44 22.30
C LEU A 8 -16.97 -25.68 22.51
N MET A 9 -16.34 -26.32 21.52
CA MET A 9 -14.91 -26.68 21.49
C MET A 9 -14.39 -26.97 20.06
N ALA A 10 -15.23 -26.77 19.04
CA ALA A 10 -14.82 -26.62 17.63
C ALA A 10 -15.01 -25.15 17.24
N ALA A 11 -16.20 -24.60 17.51
CA ALA A 11 -16.51 -23.16 17.58
C ALA A 11 -15.84 -22.45 18.80
N LEU A 12 -14.54 -22.72 18.99
CA LEU A 12 -13.58 -22.02 19.84
C LEU A 12 -12.13 -22.19 19.32
N MET A 13 -11.95 -22.74 18.11
CA MET A 13 -10.69 -22.71 17.35
C MET A 13 -10.83 -21.74 16.17
N VAL A 14 -11.97 -21.75 15.46
CA VAL A 14 -12.41 -20.66 14.55
C VAL A 14 -12.86 -19.41 15.34
N LEU A 15 -11.96 -18.89 16.17
CA LEU A 15 -12.11 -17.65 16.94
C LEU A 15 -10.77 -17.09 17.45
N THR A 16 -9.65 -17.52 16.85
CA THR A 16 -8.59 -16.56 16.51
C THR A 16 -9.23 -15.49 15.63
N VAL A 17 -9.57 -14.37 16.25
CA VAL A 17 -9.84 -13.15 15.50
C VAL A 17 -8.51 -12.78 14.87
N PHE A 18 -8.36 -13.05 13.56
CA PHE A 18 -7.48 -12.28 12.70
C PHE A 18 -8.02 -10.85 12.69
N ALA A 19 -7.74 -10.12 13.76
CA ALA A 19 -7.67 -8.67 13.67
C ALA A 19 -6.50 -8.45 12.74
N GLY A 20 -6.78 -8.08 11.50
CA GLY A 20 -5.82 -8.10 10.41
C GLY A 20 -4.50 -7.50 10.86
N VAL A 21 -3.49 -8.37 11.05
CA VAL A 21 -2.11 -7.90 11.08
C VAL A 21 -1.89 -7.52 9.63
N ALA A 22 -2.09 -6.24 9.33
CA ALA A 22 -1.82 -5.74 8.00
C ALA A 22 -0.38 -6.14 7.69
N SER A 23 -0.21 -6.93 6.62
CA SER A 23 1.11 -7.34 6.17
C SER A 23 1.89 -6.07 5.88
N ALA A 24 2.79 -5.67 6.80
CA ALA A 24 3.55 -4.44 6.72
C ALA A 24 4.44 -4.50 5.47
N ALA A 25 3.92 -3.96 4.38
CA ALA A 25 4.51 -4.07 3.06
C ALA A 25 5.48 -2.91 2.84
N ASP A 26 6.72 -3.20 2.43
CA ASP A 26 7.70 -2.17 2.10
C ASP A 26 7.25 -1.29 0.90
N SER A 27 6.39 -1.83 0.03
CA SER A 27 5.65 -1.06 -0.98
C SER A 27 4.30 -1.71 -1.31
N VAL A 28 3.36 -0.93 -1.85
CA VAL A 28 2.08 -1.41 -2.40
C VAL A 28 2.05 -1.11 -3.89
N ALA A 29 1.94 -2.17 -4.71
CA ALA A 29 1.90 -2.10 -6.16
C ALA A 29 0.48 -2.33 -6.69
N ILE A 30 -0.14 -1.30 -7.27
CA ILE A 30 -1.37 -1.45 -8.05
C ILE A 30 -0.98 -1.78 -9.49
N ARG A 31 -1.24 -3.01 -9.97
CA ARG A 31 -1.04 -3.37 -11.39
C ARG A 31 -2.22 -2.95 -12.27
N GLY A 32 -1.91 -2.62 -13.52
CA GLY A 32 -2.85 -2.45 -14.62
C GLY A 32 -3.07 -3.73 -15.43
N PRO A 33 -3.57 -3.61 -16.68
CA PRO A 33 -3.73 -4.76 -17.56
C PRO A 33 -2.36 -5.32 -17.98
N ILE A 34 -2.35 -6.59 -18.37
CA ILE A 34 -1.18 -7.29 -18.91
C ILE A 34 -1.16 -7.16 -20.44
N PHE A 35 0.04 -7.06 -21.01
CA PHE A 35 0.25 -7.05 -22.45
C PHE A 35 0.12 -8.47 -23.05
N ASP A 36 -1.05 -8.80 -23.61
CA ASP A 36 -1.32 -10.04 -24.39
C ASP A 36 -1.70 -9.75 -25.87
N GLU A 37 -1.23 -8.64 -26.43
CA GLU A 37 -1.48 -8.31 -27.84
C GLU A 37 -0.71 -9.23 -28.82
N ALA A 38 0.47 -9.71 -28.39
CA ALA A 38 1.20 -10.86 -28.97
C ALA A 38 2.41 -11.21 -28.09
N ALA A 39 2.87 -12.46 -28.22
CA ALA A 39 4.18 -12.98 -27.79
C ALA A 39 5.37 -12.00 -27.81
N ASN A 40 5.44 -11.05 -28.74
CA ASN A 40 6.47 -10.00 -28.74
C ASN A 40 6.10 -8.87 -29.72
N PHE A 41 6.75 -7.70 -29.56
CA PHE A 41 6.57 -6.53 -30.43
C PHE A 41 6.80 -6.77 -31.93
N SER A 42 7.65 -7.73 -32.33
CA SER A 42 7.84 -8.07 -33.74
C SER A 42 6.63 -8.82 -34.31
N ASP A 43 6.09 -9.77 -33.57
CA ASP A 43 4.89 -10.51 -33.96
C ASP A 43 3.63 -9.65 -33.88
N TRP A 44 3.49 -8.79 -32.84
CA TRP A 44 2.44 -7.77 -32.72
C TRP A 44 2.37 -6.90 -33.98
N ARG A 45 3.48 -6.24 -34.34
CA ARG A 45 3.57 -5.38 -35.53
C ARG A 45 3.40 -6.13 -36.85
N SER A 46 3.64 -7.46 -36.86
CA SER A 46 3.38 -8.31 -38.03
C SER A 46 1.90 -8.66 -38.21
N ASN A 47 1.16 -8.78 -37.09
CA ASN A 47 -0.28 -9.08 -37.05
C ASN A 47 -1.12 -7.81 -37.21
N SER A 48 -0.75 -6.75 -36.48
CA SER A 48 -1.37 -5.42 -36.49
C SER A 48 -0.30 -4.32 -36.53
N SER A 49 0.07 -3.87 -37.73
CA SER A 49 1.11 -2.83 -37.91
C SER A 49 0.73 -1.44 -37.37
N ASN A 50 -0.51 -1.30 -36.92
CA ASN A 50 -1.13 -0.12 -36.34
C ASN A 50 -1.99 -0.55 -35.14
N GLY A 51 -1.55 -1.61 -34.43
CA GLY A 51 -2.13 -2.00 -33.16
C GLY A 51 -1.82 -0.95 -32.09
N THR A 52 -2.72 -0.86 -31.12
CA THR A 52 -2.67 0.02 -29.97
C THR A 52 -3.00 -0.82 -28.75
N TRP A 53 -2.17 -0.75 -27.72
CA TRP A 53 -2.50 -1.29 -26.41
C TRP A 53 -2.79 -0.09 -25.51
N GLU A 54 -4.00 -0.06 -24.95
CA GLU A 54 -4.60 1.12 -24.33
C GLU A 54 -4.86 0.81 -22.85
N ILE A 55 -4.31 1.67 -21.99
CA ILE A 55 -4.44 1.61 -20.53
C ILE A 55 -5.22 2.85 -20.11
N ASN A 56 -6.32 2.69 -19.39
CA ASN A 56 -7.19 3.77 -18.93
C ASN A 56 -7.81 3.38 -17.58
N ALA A 57 -8.48 4.31 -16.88
CA ALA A 57 -8.95 4.05 -15.52
C ALA A 57 -9.99 2.91 -15.39
N GLN A 58 -10.62 2.48 -16.50
CA GLN A 58 -11.51 1.34 -16.51
C GLN A 58 -10.75 0.00 -16.45
N ASN A 59 -9.52 -0.09 -16.97
CA ASN A 59 -8.72 -1.32 -16.97
C ASN A 59 -7.46 -1.28 -16.07
N PHE A 60 -7.05 -0.09 -15.63
CA PHE A 60 -5.98 0.14 -14.65
C PHE A 60 -6.55 0.83 -13.41
N ALA A 61 -6.24 0.26 -12.25
CA ALA A 61 -6.78 0.70 -10.98
C ALA A 61 -6.13 1.97 -10.40
N GLY A 62 -4.89 2.29 -10.79
CA GLY A 62 -4.15 3.44 -10.28
C GLY A 62 -4.60 4.79 -10.86
N PHE A 63 -5.04 4.82 -12.13
CA PHE A 63 -5.59 6.04 -12.72
C PHE A 63 -6.88 6.48 -12.04
N TRP A 64 -7.04 7.80 -11.96
CA TRP A 64 -8.18 8.45 -11.34
C TRP A 64 -9.52 8.00 -11.95
N TYR A 65 -10.46 7.60 -11.09
CA TYR A 65 -11.81 7.21 -11.48
C TYR A 65 -12.84 7.72 -10.46
N ASP A 66 -13.71 8.62 -10.92
CA ASP A 66 -14.90 9.02 -10.19
C ASP A 66 -15.98 7.95 -10.40
N ILE A 67 -16.40 7.27 -9.33
CA ILE A 67 -17.38 6.16 -9.42
C ILE A 67 -18.83 6.64 -9.52
N ASP A 68 -19.13 7.89 -9.15
CA ASP A 68 -20.49 8.39 -8.89
C ASP A 68 -21.09 9.14 -10.08
N ASP A 69 -20.27 9.89 -10.82
CA ASP A 69 -20.57 10.26 -12.22
C ASP A 69 -20.04 9.20 -13.22
N GLY A 70 -18.93 8.51 -12.90
CA GLY A 70 -18.33 7.47 -13.75
C GLY A 70 -17.24 7.99 -14.69
N LEU A 71 -16.46 8.98 -14.26
CA LEU A 71 -15.55 9.79 -15.06
C LEU A 71 -14.08 9.37 -14.89
N SER A 72 -13.27 9.65 -15.90
CA SER A 72 -11.81 9.48 -15.88
C SER A 72 -11.16 10.19 -17.05
N SER A 73 -10.04 10.86 -16.82
CA SER A 73 -9.30 11.65 -17.80
C SER A 73 -8.14 10.93 -18.50
N GLU A 74 -7.53 9.94 -17.84
CA GLU A 74 -6.19 9.44 -18.16
C GLU A 74 -6.19 8.27 -19.15
N THR A 75 -5.25 8.28 -20.09
CA THR A 75 -4.98 7.15 -20.99
C THR A 75 -3.51 7.07 -21.39
N ILE A 76 -2.91 5.89 -21.32
CA ILE A 76 -1.63 5.56 -21.97
C ILE A 76 -1.91 4.65 -23.17
N THR A 77 -1.38 5.02 -24.34
CA THR A 77 -1.42 4.19 -25.54
C THR A 77 -0.01 3.82 -25.99
N ILE A 78 0.29 2.52 -26.04
CA ILE A 78 1.49 1.99 -26.70
C ILE A 78 1.16 1.65 -28.15
N TYR A 79 2.00 2.10 -29.09
CA TYR A 79 1.79 1.94 -30.54
C TYR A 79 2.67 0.86 -31.15
N ALA A 80 2.04 -0.13 -31.78
CA ALA A 80 2.73 -1.25 -32.43
C ALA A 80 3.74 -0.83 -33.51
N ASN A 81 3.59 0.36 -34.11
CA ASN A 81 4.54 0.91 -35.09
C ASN A 81 5.80 1.55 -34.47
N GLY A 82 5.72 2.13 -33.28
CA GLY A 82 6.86 2.78 -32.61
C GLY A 82 7.75 1.80 -31.83
N THR A 83 7.24 0.61 -31.51
CA THR A 83 8.05 -0.46 -30.92
C THR A 83 9.15 -0.96 -31.88
N THR A 84 10.21 -1.59 -31.36
CA THR A 84 11.23 -2.29 -32.17
C THR A 84 11.23 -3.81 -31.91
N SER A 85 12.28 -4.56 -32.29
CA SER A 85 12.30 -6.05 -32.19
C SER A 85 13.07 -6.57 -30.99
N ASP A 86 13.69 -5.66 -30.27
CA ASP A 86 14.58 -5.77 -29.12
C ASP A 86 13.86 -5.24 -27.87
N ARG A 87 12.59 -5.64 -27.70
CA ARG A 87 11.66 -5.30 -26.59
C ARG A 87 11.56 -3.79 -26.25
N LYS A 88 11.98 -2.92 -27.16
CA LYS A 88 12.07 -1.47 -26.96
C LYS A 88 10.84 -0.69 -27.45
N LEU A 89 10.46 0.30 -26.65
CA LEU A 89 9.63 1.47 -26.99
C LEU A 89 10.58 2.58 -27.49
N ASP A 90 10.39 3.08 -28.71
CA ASP A 90 11.27 4.09 -29.33
C ASP A 90 10.72 5.51 -29.21
N GLU A 91 11.48 6.39 -28.55
CA GLU A 91 11.24 7.85 -28.45
C GLU A 91 10.94 8.48 -29.83
N ALA A 92 11.67 8.06 -30.86
CA ALA A 92 11.72 8.75 -32.15
C ALA A 92 10.63 8.32 -33.15
N GLU A 93 9.73 7.43 -32.76
CA GLU A 93 8.59 6.93 -33.54
C GLU A 93 7.29 6.88 -32.70
N ASP A 94 7.19 7.76 -31.68
CA ASP A 94 6.01 8.01 -30.84
C ASP A 94 5.45 6.73 -30.18
N ALA A 95 6.34 5.89 -29.61
CA ALA A 95 5.99 4.52 -29.23
C ALA A 95 5.02 4.38 -28.05
N LEU A 96 4.98 5.37 -27.16
CA LEU A 96 4.05 5.49 -26.03
C LEU A 96 3.63 6.96 -25.95
N ILE A 97 2.33 7.20 -25.87
CA ILE A 97 1.73 8.51 -25.59
C ILE A 97 0.88 8.40 -24.32
N TYR A 98 0.98 9.42 -23.45
CA TYR A 98 0.05 9.67 -22.36
C TYR A 98 -0.87 10.84 -22.75
N GLU A 99 -2.17 10.71 -22.55
CA GLU A 99 -3.17 11.78 -22.70
C GLU A 99 -3.96 11.91 -21.38
N ALA A 100 -4.16 13.15 -20.92
CA ALA A 100 -5.07 13.48 -19.82
C ALA A 100 -5.96 14.67 -20.23
N ALA A 101 -7.27 14.46 -20.26
CA ALA A 101 -8.25 15.48 -20.68
C ALA A 101 -9.14 15.95 -19.52
N ILE A 102 -9.56 17.21 -19.55
CA ILE A 102 -10.49 17.76 -18.54
C ILE A 102 -11.88 17.11 -18.67
N GLU A 103 -12.43 16.66 -17.54
CA GLU A 103 -13.85 16.34 -17.41
C GLU A 103 -14.60 17.50 -16.74
N SER A 104 -15.57 18.05 -17.47
CA SER A 104 -16.22 19.34 -17.14
C SER A 104 -17.67 19.18 -16.67
N GLY A 105 -18.09 20.04 -15.75
CA GLY A 105 -19.51 20.15 -15.34
C GLY A 105 -19.88 19.29 -14.15
N ILE A 106 -18.87 18.86 -13.38
CA ILE A 106 -18.99 18.08 -12.15
C ILE A 106 -19.63 18.96 -11.08
N ALA A 107 -20.59 18.40 -10.34
CA ALA A 107 -21.29 19.13 -9.28
C ALA A 107 -20.55 18.93 -7.94
N PRO A 108 -20.30 20.00 -7.17
CA PRO A 108 -19.86 19.86 -5.78
C PRO A 108 -20.96 19.23 -4.93
N GLU A 109 -20.59 18.49 -3.87
CA GLU A 109 -21.51 17.77 -2.98
C GLU A 109 -22.63 18.69 -2.53
N TYR A 110 -22.23 19.82 -1.95
CA TYR A 110 -23.16 20.90 -1.70
C TYR A 110 -23.45 21.65 -3.00
N ASN A 111 -24.69 21.56 -3.47
CA ASN A 111 -25.21 22.26 -4.64
C ASN A 111 -25.15 23.81 -4.47
N PHE A 112 -23.99 24.44 -4.63
CA PHE A 112 -23.80 25.88 -4.61
C PHE A 112 -24.49 26.55 -5.82
N SER A 113 -24.50 27.88 -5.84
CA SER A 113 -24.80 28.65 -7.05
C SER A 113 -23.53 29.31 -7.56
N VAL A 114 -23.49 29.67 -8.85
CA VAL A 114 -22.44 30.57 -9.38
C VAL A 114 -22.69 31.99 -8.87
N GLU A 115 -21.63 32.76 -8.57
CA GLU A 115 -21.70 34.16 -8.14
C GLU A 115 -22.45 35.04 -9.16
N ASP A 116 -23.18 36.07 -8.69
CA ASP A 116 -24.04 36.97 -9.49
C ASP A 116 -25.17 36.22 -10.27
N ALA A 117 -25.35 34.91 -10.01
CA ALA A 117 -26.08 34.00 -10.90
C ALA A 117 -27.06 32.99 -10.25
N VAL A 118 -27.29 32.99 -8.93
CA VAL A 118 -28.45 32.53 -8.09
C VAL A 118 -29.28 31.27 -8.46
N ASN A 119 -29.64 31.07 -9.74
CA ASN A 119 -30.44 29.95 -10.26
C ASN A 119 -29.63 29.04 -11.22
N THR A 120 -28.32 29.30 -11.35
CA THR A 120 -27.34 28.44 -12.02
C THR A 120 -26.57 27.71 -10.93
N PRO A 121 -26.65 26.36 -10.85
CA PRO A 121 -25.78 25.59 -9.96
C PRO A 121 -24.31 25.86 -10.29
N LEU A 122 -23.45 25.85 -9.27
CA LEU A 122 -22.00 25.79 -9.50
C LEU A 122 -21.64 24.40 -10.03
N THR A 123 -20.66 24.37 -10.93
CA THR A 123 -20.00 23.14 -11.39
C THR A 123 -18.53 23.46 -11.57
N PHE A 124 -17.66 22.52 -11.24
CA PHE A 124 -16.22 22.62 -11.47
C PHE A 124 -15.76 21.59 -12.52
N GLU A 125 -14.45 21.45 -12.64
CA GLU A 125 -13.79 20.56 -13.57
C GLU A 125 -12.77 19.70 -12.80
N LYS A 126 -12.57 18.45 -13.22
CA LYS A 126 -11.54 17.56 -12.68
C LYS A 126 -10.67 17.02 -13.81
N ILE A 127 -9.43 16.70 -13.45
CA ILE A 127 -8.48 15.98 -14.30
C ILE A 127 -7.60 15.11 -13.40
N GLY A 128 -7.66 13.80 -13.59
CA GLY A 128 -6.58 12.91 -13.17
C GLY A 128 -5.33 13.23 -13.99
N PHE A 129 -4.20 13.47 -13.31
CA PHE A 129 -2.90 13.70 -13.92
C PHE A 129 -1.84 12.91 -13.15
N MET A 130 -1.09 12.06 -13.85
CA MET A 130 -0.10 11.13 -13.30
C MET A 130 -0.62 10.28 -12.13
N ALA A 131 -1.83 9.72 -12.29
CA ALA A 131 -2.53 8.91 -11.29
C ALA A 131 -2.87 9.62 -9.95
N GLU A 132 -3.07 10.94 -9.98
CA GLU A 132 -3.62 11.76 -8.88
C GLU A 132 -4.74 12.71 -9.37
N GLU A 133 -5.71 13.05 -8.49
CA GLU A 133 -6.81 13.97 -8.82
C GLU A 133 -6.41 15.46 -8.69
N TYR A 134 -6.71 16.25 -9.73
CA TYR A 134 -6.55 17.70 -9.75
C TYR A 134 -7.79 18.43 -10.26
N VAL A 135 -7.90 19.71 -9.88
CA VAL A 135 -8.87 20.70 -10.36
C VAL A 135 -8.12 21.73 -11.22
N PRO A 136 -8.49 21.92 -12.50
CA PRO A 136 -8.01 23.04 -13.30
C PRO A 136 -8.44 24.38 -12.69
N ILE A 137 -7.51 25.30 -12.44
CA ILE A 137 -7.83 26.61 -11.84
C ILE A 137 -8.36 27.64 -12.86
N VAL A 138 -8.37 27.29 -14.16
CA VAL A 138 -8.90 28.10 -15.27
C VAL A 138 -9.81 27.22 -16.14
N GLU A 139 -11.06 27.65 -16.37
CA GLU A 139 -12.08 26.91 -17.13
C GLU A 139 -11.58 26.49 -18.53
N GLY A 140 -11.42 25.19 -18.73
CA GLY A 140 -10.98 24.57 -19.98
C GLY A 140 -9.48 24.63 -20.27
N ASP A 141 -8.63 24.94 -19.29
CA ASP A 141 -7.17 25.00 -19.44
C ASP A 141 -6.46 24.04 -18.46
N ALA A 142 -5.85 22.98 -18.99
CA ALA A 142 -5.20 21.94 -18.19
C ALA A 142 -3.73 22.28 -17.84
N SER A 143 -3.24 23.47 -18.18
CA SER A 143 -1.87 23.89 -17.87
C SER A 143 -1.68 24.39 -16.43
N MET A 144 -2.76 24.60 -15.67
CA MET A 144 -2.70 25.12 -14.30
C MET A 144 -3.60 24.29 -13.38
N LEU A 145 -3.00 23.49 -12.50
CA LEU A 145 -3.67 22.43 -11.73
C LEU A 145 -3.47 22.61 -10.22
N SER A 146 -4.55 22.51 -9.44
CA SER A 146 -4.54 22.53 -7.98
C SER A 146 -5.19 21.27 -7.39
N LYS A 147 -4.81 20.87 -6.18
CA LYS A 147 -5.45 19.73 -5.48
C LYS A 147 -6.78 20.15 -4.87
N LEU A 148 -7.79 19.29 -4.99
CA LEU A 148 -9.04 19.41 -4.22
C LEU A 148 -8.73 19.07 -2.76
N LEU A 149 -9.07 19.98 -1.84
CA LEU A 149 -8.82 19.84 -0.41
C LEU A 149 -10.08 19.49 0.38
N MET A 150 -11.23 20.04 -0.03
CA MET A 150 -12.55 19.74 0.53
C MET A 150 -13.63 19.89 -0.54
N ASP A 151 -14.59 18.98 -0.53
CA ASP A 151 -15.92 19.12 -1.14
C ASP A 151 -16.85 18.40 -0.16
N ASP A 152 -17.70 19.14 0.56
CA ASP A 152 -18.36 18.65 1.78
C ASP A 152 -19.72 19.32 2.03
N ASP A 153 -20.78 18.52 2.06
CA ASP A 153 -22.17 18.92 2.39
C ASP A 153 -22.44 19.10 3.91
N THR A 154 -21.53 18.64 4.78
CA THR A 154 -21.74 18.50 6.23
C THR A 154 -22.15 19.80 6.95
N SER A 155 -23.09 19.66 7.89
CA SER A 155 -23.59 20.73 8.76
C SER A 155 -22.70 21.02 9.99
N TYR A 156 -21.81 22.00 9.91
CA TYR A 156 -20.97 22.47 11.04
C TYR A 156 -21.64 23.59 11.85
N THR A 157 -21.80 23.40 13.16
CA THR A 157 -22.32 24.43 14.08
C THR A 157 -21.20 25.06 14.92
N ILE A 158 -20.74 26.25 14.52
CA ILE A 158 -19.59 26.94 15.10
C ILE A 158 -20.05 28.08 16.04
N ARG A 159 -19.46 28.24 17.22
CA ARG A 159 -19.73 29.41 18.10
C ARG A 159 -18.93 30.62 17.64
N THR A 160 -19.43 31.83 17.90
CA THR A 160 -18.66 33.05 17.61
C THR A 160 -17.33 33.10 18.36
N GLY A 161 -16.21 33.13 17.64
CA GLY A 161 -14.86 33.07 18.20
C GLY A 161 -14.34 31.66 18.54
N GLU A 162 -15.04 30.60 18.10
CA GLU A 162 -14.45 29.27 17.91
C GLU A 162 -14.06 29.10 16.43
N ALA A 163 -13.12 28.21 16.15
CA ALA A 163 -12.56 27.94 14.83
C ALA A 163 -13.19 26.69 14.21
N LEU A 164 -13.29 26.67 12.87
CA LEU A 164 -13.35 25.47 12.05
C LEU A 164 -12.04 25.38 11.26
N GLU A 165 -11.33 24.28 11.43
CA GLU A 165 -10.10 23.97 10.69
C GLU A 165 -10.49 23.44 9.29
N LEU A 166 -9.76 23.87 8.27
CA LEU A 166 -9.94 23.53 6.85
C LEU A 166 -8.63 22.91 6.29
N GLY A 167 -8.59 22.61 5.00
CA GLY A 167 -7.37 22.12 4.34
C GLY A 167 -6.18 23.07 4.48
N GLU A 168 -4.95 22.54 4.48
CA GLU A 168 -3.69 23.29 4.50
C GLU A 168 -3.55 24.40 5.57
N GLY A 169 -4.11 24.19 6.76
CA GLY A 169 -3.98 25.16 7.85
C GLY A 169 -4.78 26.46 7.63
N TYR A 170 -5.71 26.47 6.67
CA TYR A 170 -6.80 27.44 6.62
C TYR A 170 -7.74 27.23 7.81
N VAL A 171 -8.27 28.33 8.34
CA VAL A 171 -9.16 28.35 9.51
C VAL A 171 -10.26 29.38 9.30
N LEU A 172 -11.52 28.93 9.38
CA LEU A 172 -12.71 29.76 9.32
C LEU A 172 -13.19 30.14 10.73
N THR A 173 -13.32 31.44 11.02
CA THR A 173 -13.81 31.93 12.31
C THR A 173 -15.03 32.86 12.14
N PRO A 174 -16.22 32.51 12.65
CA PRO A 174 -17.31 33.47 12.81
C PRO A 174 -17.00 34.47 13.92
N GLN A 175 -16.47 35.64 13.55
CA GLN A 175 -16.06 36.67 14.51
C GLN A 175 -17.25 37.25 15.30
N GLN A 176 -18.36 37.60 14.63
CA GLN A 176 -19.53 38.22 15.27
C GLN A 176 -20.83 37.86 14.56
N ILE A 177 -21.95 37.86 15.30
CA ILE A 177 -23.31 37.80 14.75
C ILE A 177 -24.04 39.09 15.11
N ASP A 178 -24.89 39.58 14.20
CA ASP A 178 -25.56 40.87 14.36
C ASP A 178 -26.68 40.86 15.42
N VAL A 179 -27.04 42.04 15.91
CA VAL A 179 -27.98 42.19 17.04
C VAL A 179 -29.41 41.74 16.75
N ASP A 180 -29.81 41.67 15.47
CA ASP A 180 -31.12 41.15 15.08
C ASP A 180 -31.08 39.63 14.80
N GLY A 181 -29.89 39.02 14.68
CA GLY A 181 -29.68 37.57 14.51
C GLY A 181 -29.92 37.06 13.09
N ASN A 182 -29.39 37.77 12.09
CA ASN A 182 -29.64 37.54 10.65
C ASN A 182 -28.37 37.65 9.77
N LYS A 183 -27.24 38.04 10.35
CA LYS A 183 -25.94 38.17 9.69
C LYS A 183 -24.81 37.65 10.56
N VAL A 184 -23.83 37.01 9.94
CA VAL A 184 -22.53 36.66 10.53
C VAL A 184 -21.44 37.48 9.85
N TRP A 185 -20.39 37.81 10.61
CA TRP A 185 -19.09 38.26 10.10
C TRP A 185 -18.14 37.07 10.21
N LEU A 186 -17.69 36.55 9.07
CA LEU A 186 -16.68 35.51 8.95
C LEU A 186 -15.31 36.14 8.69
N GLU A 187 -14.25 35.50 9.18
CA GLU A 187 -12.84 35.83 8.92
C GLU A 187 -12.12 34.52 8.58
N LEU A 188 -11.26 34.56 7.55
CA LEU A 188 -10.44 33.43 7.10
C LEU A 188 -8.96 33.73 7.40
N THR A 189 -8.25 32.75 7.93
CA THR A 189 -6.80 32.83 8.16
C THR A 189 -6.07 31.57 7.71
N LYS A 190 -4.92 31.67 7.04
CA LYS A 190 -3.97 30.55 6.82
C LYS A 190 -2.79 30.74 7.79
N ASP A 191 -2.40 29.71 8.53
CA ASP A 191 -1.33 29.74 9.56
C ASP A 191 -1.49 30.86 10.63
N GLY A 192 -2.70 31.39 10.80
CA GLY A 192 -2.99 32.53 11.67
C GLY A 192 -2.64 33.91 11.10
N GLU A 193 -2.22 34.01 9.83
CA GLU A 193 -2.21 35.28 9.07
C GLU A 193 -3.56 35.50 8.37
N PHE A 194 -3.98 36.75 8.24
CA PHE A 194 -5.29 37.14 7.68
C PHE A 194 -5.33 37.00 6.16
N ILE A 195 -6.39 36.36 5.63
CA ILE A 195 -6.65 36.23 4.20
C ILE A 195 -7.77 37.20 3.77
N ASP A 196 -9.03 36.95 4.16
CA ASP A 196 -10.19 37.80 3.81
C ASP A 196 -11.30 37.80 4.90
N ASP A 197 -12.25 38.75 4.82
CA ASP A 197 -13.40 38.87 5.73
C ASP A 197 -14.74 39.25 5.06
N ALA A 198 -15.82 38.49 5.35
CA ALA A 198 -17.14 38.68 4.74
C ALA A 198 -18.31 38.78 5.74
N VAL A 199 -19.35 39.55 5.37
CA VAL A 199 -20.54 39.77 6.22
C VAL A 199 -21.81 39.19 5.58
N ILE A 200 -21.92 37.87 5.67
CA ILE A 200 -22.96 37.04 5.07
C ILE A 200 -24.33 37.26 5.73
N SER A 201 -25.42 37.00 4.98
CA SER A 201 -26.78 37.40 5.32
C SER A 201 -27.78 36.26 5.16
N THR A 202 -28.21 35.61 6.22
CA THR A 202 -29.13 34.45 6.08
C THR A 202 -30.61 34.86 5.93
N SER A 203 -31.00 36.04 6.40
CA SER A 203 -32.43 36.43 6.41
C SER A 203 -32.90 37.10 5.12
N ASN A 204 -33.94 36.54 4.50
CA ASN A 204 -34.54 37.01 3.23
C ASN A 204 -33.56 36.99 2.03
N ALA A 205 -32.41 36.33 2.20
CA ALA A 205 -31.47 36.01 1.14
C ALA A 205 -31.93 34.81 0.32
N ASP A 206 -31.38 34.66 -0.89
CA ASP A 206 -31.38 33.40 -1.62
C ASP A 206 -30.09 32.58 -1.33
N LYS A 207 -29.70 31.66 -2.23
CA LYS A 207 -28.54 30.77 -1.97
C LYS A 207 -27.21 31.49 -2.17
N GLU A 208 -27.11 32.39 -3.14
CA GLU A 208 -25.87 33.11 -3.44
C GLU A 208 -25.63 34.24 -2.43
N GLU A 209 -26.67 34.98 -2.01
CA GLU A 209 -26.59 35.97 -0.92
C GLU A 209 -26.22 35.37 0.47
N LYS A 210 -26.15 34.03 0.56
CA LYS A 210 -25.72 33.22 1.72
C LYS A 210 -24.34 32.56 1.56
N THR A 211 -23.76 32.58 0.36
CA THR A 211 -22.45 31.97 0.07
C THR A 211 -21.36 33.04 0.11
N TRP A 212 -20.15 32.65 0.52
CA TRP A 212 -18.92 33.40 0.37
C TRP A 212 -18.03 32.68 -0.64
N TYR A 213 -17.49 33.41 -1.60
CA TYR A 213 -16.48 32.96 -2.55
C TYR A 213 -15.20 33.73 -2.22
N VAL A 214 -14.05 33.05 -2.17
CA VAL A 214 -12.76 33.62 -1.75
C VAL A 214 -11.78 33.62 -2.93
N GLU A 215 -11.75 34.74 -3.63
CA GLU A 215 -10.84 35.06 -4.72
C GLU A 215 -9.40 35.26 -4.20
N GLN A 216 -8.42 34.49 -4.72
CA GLN A 216 -6.99 34.64 -4.44
C GLN A 216 -6.17 34.68 -5.76
N GLU A 217 -5.02 35.36 -5.76
CA GLU A 217 -4.10 35.44 -6.91
C GLU A 217 -3.23 34.16 -6.95
N VAL A 218 -3.65 33.14 -7.70
CA VAL A 218 -2.96 31.84 -7.84
C VAL A 218 -2.35 31.73 -9.24
N LEU A 219 -1.04 31.44 -9.30
CA LEU A 219 -0.20 31.50 -10.52
C LEU A 219 -0.27 32.82 -11.34
N GLY A 220 -0.99 33.84 -10.84
CA GLY A 220 -1.18 35.14 -11.48
C GLY A 220 -2.56 35.36 -12.10
N GLU A 221 -3.48 34.40 -11.98
CA GLU A 221 -4.90 34.54 -12.30
C GLU A 221 -5.73 34.73 -11.01
N ASP A 222 -6.90 35.34 -11.13
CA ASP A 222 -7.83 35.57 -10.01
C ASP A 222 -8.76 34.33 -9.85
N VAL A 223 -8.62 33.56 -8.77
CA VAL A 223 -9.23 32.21 -8.61
C VAL A 223 -10.09 32.08 -7.35
N ASP A 224 -11.31 31.55 -7.49
CA ASP A 224 -12.15 31.11 -6.36
C ASP A 224 -11.55 29.87 -5.70
N THR A 225 -10.82 30.06 -4.60
CA THR A 225 -10.09 28.97 -3.90
C THR A 225 -10.88 28.30 -2.78
N LEU A 226 -11.90 28.98 -2.24
CA LEU A 226 -12.74 28.49 -1.16
C LEU A 226 -14.16 29.05 -1.31
N VAL A 227 -15.16 28.18 -1.24
CA VAL A 227 -16.59 28.51 -1.33
C VAL A 227 -17.30 27.95 -0.10
N ILE A 228 -17.97 28.82 0.67
CA ILE A 228 -18.59 28.49 1.96
C ILE A 228 -20.05 28.93 1.96
N HIS A 229 -20.99 28.04 2.28
CA HIS A 229 -22.41 28.38 2.42
C HIS A 229 -22.87 28.45 3.89
N VAL A 230 -23.56 29.53 4.25
CA VAL A 230 -24.09 29.75 5.61
C VAL A 230 -25.61 29.55 5.62
N ASP A 231 -26.11 28.42 6.15
CA ASP A 231 -27.56 28.21 6.20
C ASP A 231 -28.26 29.17 7.20
N GLU A 232 -28.00 29.01 8.49
CA GLU A 232 -28.64 29.81 9.55
C GLU A 232 -27.61 30.40 10.52
N VAL A 233 -27.95 31.54 11.11
CA VAL A 233 -27.19 32.15 12.21
C VAL A 233 -28.13 32.34 13.40
N PHE A 234 -27.70 31.94 14.59
CA PHE A 234 -28.51 31.92 15.80
C PHE A 234 -27.97 32.87 16.86
N GLN A 235 -28.70 33.97 17.12
CA GLN A 235 -28.38 34.91 18.18
C GLN A 235 -29.05 34.50 19.51
N GLY A 236 -28.34 33.68 20.31
CA GLY A 236 -28.81 33.20 21.60
C GLY A 236 -28.74 34.23 22.73
N GLN A 237 -29.12 33.79 23.94
CA GLN A 237 -29.04 34.59 25.18
C GLN A 237 -27.68 34.53 25.89
N VAL A 238 -26.80 33.64 25.44
CA VAL A 238 -25.48 33.36 26.04
C VAL A 238 -24.47 33.17 24.91
N ASP A 239 -24.75 32.22 24.03
CA ASP A 239 -23.94 31.88 22.87
C ASP A 239 -24.56 32.43 21.58
N SER A 240 -23.72 32.76 20.60
CA SER A 240 -24.10 33.05 19.22
C SER A 240 -23.47 31.98 18.32
N LEU A 241 -24.23 31.43 17.37
CA LEU A 241 -23.82 30.29 16.53
C LEU A 241 -23.99 30.60 15.05
N ALA A 242 -23.06 30.18 14.21
CA ALA A 242 -23.25 30.05 12.77
C ALA A 242 -23.41 28.56 12.41
N VAL A 243 -24.25 28.27 11.42
CA VAL A 243 -24.34 26.96 10.77
C VAL A 243 -23.76 27.11 9.37
N ILE A 244 -22.68 26.38 9.12
CA ILE A 244 -22.11 26.17 7.78
C ILE A 244 -22.67 24.83 7.28
N GLU A 245 -23.08 24.78 6.03
CA GLU A 245 -23.64 23.58 5.37
C GLU A 245 -23.26 23.73 3.90
N GLY A 246 -22.19 23.06 3.47
CA GLY A 246 -21.49 23.29 2.20
C GLY A 246 -20.15 24.03 2.33
N ILE A 247 -19.06 23.32 2.07
CA ILE A 247 -17.68 23.80 1.92
C ILE A 247 -17.08 23.18 0.65
N TRP A 248 -16.43 23.98 -0.20
CA TRP A 248 -15.60 23.51 -1.31
C TRP A 248 -14.27 24.29 -1.30
N GLN A 249 -13.13 23.61 -1.37
CA GLN A 249 -11.80 24.19 -1.24
C GLN A 249 -10.79 23.50 -2.17
N ILE A 250 -9.98 24.29 -2.85
CA ILE A 250 -8.74 23.86 -3.54
C ILE A 250 -7.52 24.49 -2.89
N SER A 251 -6.33 23.96 -3.19
CA SER A 251 -5.05 24.53 -2.76
C SER A 251 -4.71 25.85 -3.47
N ASP A 252 -4.04 26.75 -2.75
CA ASP A 252 -3.33 27.92 -3.31
C ASP A 252 -1.90 27.58 -3.80
N ASP A 253 -1.38 26.37 -3.53
CA ASP A 253 -0.13 25.84 -4.08
C ASP A 253 -0.42 24.99 -5.34
N ALA A 254 -0.72 25.68 -6.45
CA ALA A 254 -1.01 25.08 -7.75
C ALA A 254 0.26 24.88 -8.60
N MET A 255 0.29 23.83 -9.43
CA MET A 255 1.33 23.62 -10.43
C MET A 255 0.98 24.26 -11.78
N GLU A 256 2.02 24.71 -12.50
CA GLU A 256 1.97 25.11 -13.92
C GLU A 256 2.68 24.02 -14.74
N VAL A 257 2.11 23.65 -15.89
CA VAL A 257 2.64 22.63 -16.82
C VAL A 257 2.98 23.31 -18.15
N GLU A 258 4.26 23.53 -18.43
CA GLU A 258 4.74 24.14 -19.68
C GLU A 258 5.05 23.08 -20.77
N VAL A 259 5.16 23.54 -22.03
CA VAL A 259 5.70 22.72 -23.13
C VAL A 259 7.21 22.55 -22.95
N ASP A 260 7.74 21.36 -23.30
CA ASP A 260 9.11 20.91 -23.01
C ASP A 260 9.36 20.54 -21.51
N ASP A 261 8.34 20.43 -20.63
CA ASP A 261 8.51 19.92 -19.25
C ASP A 261 8.71 18.39 -19.21
N GLU A 262 9.61 17.92 -18.35
CA GLU A 262 10.07 16.52 -18.23
C GLU A 262 9.49 15.84 -16.95
N PHE A 263 8.65 14.81 -17.12
CA PHE A 263 8.07 13.98 -16.03
C PHE A 263 8.58 12.54 -16.12
N GLY A 264 9.61 12.21 -15.35
CA GLY A 264 10.31 10.92 -15.42
C GLY A 264 11.02 10.69 -16.77
N LYS A 265 10.39 9.95 -17.69
CA LYS A 265 10.81 9.75 -19.08
C LYS A 265 9.85 10.35 -20.10
N MET A 266 8.76 10.94 -19.64
CA MET A 266 7.76 11.62 -20.46
C MET A 266 8.14 13.10 -20.63
N ILE A 267 7.78 13.69 -21.76
CA ILE A 267 7.92 15.12 -22.04
C ILE A 267 6.61 15.69 -22.58
N VAL A 268 6.23 16.89 -22.16
CA VAL A 268 5.00 17.57 -22.57
C VAL A 268 5.09 18.07 -24.02
N ASP A 269 4.16 17.60 -24.87
CA ASP A 269 4.09 17.88 -26.31
C ASP A 269 3.52 19.29 -26.64
N GLU A 270 3.32 19.59 -27.94
CA GLU A 270 2.77 20.88 -28.39
C GLU A 270 1.41 21.25 -27.72
N ASP A 271 1.21 22.55 -27.48
CA ASP A 271 0.07 23.19 -26.80
C ASP A 271 -0.08 22.95 -25.27
N GLY A 272 0.65 22.00 -24.65
CA GLY A 272 0.92 21.95 -23.20
C GLY A 272 -0.26 22.26 -22.27
N GLY A 273 -1.31 21.42 -22.27
CA GLY A 273 -2.48 21.59 -21.40
C GLY A 273 -3.49 22.67 -21.85
N SER A 274 -3.03 23.75 -22.50
CA SER A 274 -3.80 24.99 -22.80
C SER A 274 -4.97 24.88 -23.79
N THR A 275 -5.40 23.66 -24.10
CA THR A 275 -6.61 23.37 -24.88
C THR A 275 -7.57 22.40 -24.18
N GLY A 276 -7.35 22.14 -22.88
CA GLY A 276 -8.13 21.21 -22.04
C GLY A 276 -7.63 19.76 -22.11
N THR A 277 -6.39 19.55 -22.55
CA THR A 277 -5.76 18.23 -22.64
C THR A 277 -4.23 18.36 -22.53
N ILE A 278 -3.62 17.63 -21.61
CA ILE A 278 -2.17 17.40 -21.55
C ILE A 278 -1.87 16.18 -22.42
N VAL A 279 -0.85 16.27 -23.26
CA VAL A 279 -0.32 15.15 -24.05
C VAL A 279 1.17 15.06 -23.77
N MET A 280 1.68 13.85 -23.52
CA MET A 280 3.10 13.60 -23.31
C MET A 280 3.60 12.43 -24.16
N SER A 281 4.81 12.56 -24.68
CA SER A 281 5.54 11.53 -25.42
C SER A 281 6.80 11.08 -24.66
N LEU A 282 7.48 10.01 -25.09
CA LEU A 282 8.75 9.58 -24.48
C LEU A 282 9.92 10.47 -24.97
N ASP A 283 10.67 11.11 -24.07
CA ASP A 283 11.99 11.70 -24.42
C ASP A 283 13.11 10.64 -24.40
N GLU A 284 13.13 9.76 -23.39
CA GLU A 284 14.04 8.60 -23.35
C GLU A 284 13.32 7.28 -23.64
N SER A 285 13.80 6.58 -24.66
CA SER A 285 13.37 5.23 -25.00
C SER A 285 13.53 4.21 -23.87
N ILE A 286 12.52 3.33 -23.72
CA ILE A 286 12.55 2.21 -22.75
C ILE A 286 12.80 0.89 -23.48
N THR A 287 13.85 0.15 -23.13
CA THR A 287 13.99 -1.28 -23.46
C THR A 287 13.38 -2.10 -22.35
N LEU A 288 12.38 -2.93 -22.64
CA LEU A 288 11.77 -3.85 -21.67
C LEU A 288 12.53 -5.17 -21.66
N ASP A 289 13.73 -5.24 -21.09
CA ASP A 289 14.44 -6.53 -20.92
C ASP A 289 13.69 -7.45 -19.93
N ALA A 290 14.12 -8.71 -19.81
CA ALA A 290 13.48 -9.70 -18.92
C ALA A 290 13.99 -9.56 -17.48
N ASP A 291 13.12 -9.86 -16.51
CA ASP A 291 13.27 -9.55 -15.07
C ASP A 291 13.84 -8.16 -14.77
N ASP A 292 13.05 -7.12 -15.09
CA ASP A 292 13.46 -5.74 -14.83
C ASP A 292 12.23 -4.85 -14.58
N THR A 293 12.47 -3.70 -13.96
CA THR A 293 11.44 -2.72 -13.60
C THR A 293 11.87 -1.32 -14.05
N TYR A 294 11.02 -0.66 -14.84
CA TYR A 294 11.34 0.60 -15.48
C TYR A 294 10.40 1.72 -15.05
N ASP A 295 10.93 2.72 -14.35
CA ASP A 295 10.20 3.96 -14.07
C ASP A 295 9.75 4.63 -15.38
N LEU A 296 8.54 5.19 -15.40
CA LEU A 296 7.95 5.87 -16.56
C LEU A 296 7.70 7.36 -16.27
N MET A 297 6.88 7.67 -15.26
CA MET A 297 6.60 9.02 -14.76
C MET A 297 6.16 8.94 -13.30
N GLU A 298 6.72 9.77 -12.42
CA GLU A 298 6.48 9.75 -10.97
C GLU A 298 6.39 8.33 -10.34
N ASN A 299 5.21 7.93 -9.86
CA ASN A 299 4.94 6.64 -9.21
C ASN A 299 4.61 5.50 -10.21
N LEU A 300 4.53 5.79 -11.51
CA LEU A 300 4.17 4.84 -12.57
C LEU A 300 5.39 4.13 -13.17
N LYS A 301 5.33 2.80 -13.26
CA LYS A 301 6.43 1.93 -13.69
C LYS A 301 5.93 0.79 -14.58
N PHE A 302 6.82 0.20 -15.38
CA PHE A 302 6.60 -1.11 -16.01
C PHE A 302 7.39 -2.20 -15.28
N LYS A 303 6.73 -3.26 -14.78
CA LYS A 303 7.41 -4.50 -14.37
C LYS A 303 7.28 -5.53 -15.49
N VAL A 304 8.38 -6.21 -15.79
CA VAL A 304 8.53 -7.16 -16.91
C VAL A 304 8.88 -8.55 -16.37
N ALA A 305 8.35 -9.58 -17.02
CA ALA A 305 8.58 -10.99 -16.68
C ALA A 305 10.02 -11.47 -16.94
N ASP A 306 10.50 -12.52 -16.23
CA ASP A 306 11.67 -13.33 -16.65
C ASP A 306 11.36 -14.31 -17.81
N ASP A 307 10.35 -14.02 -18.63
CA ASP A 307 10.26 -14.66 -19.94
C ASP A 307 11.16 -13.92 -20.94
N SER A 308 12.14 -14.64 -21.48
CA SER A 308 13.06 -14.19 -22.55
C SER A 308 12.68 -14.69 -23.95
N ALA A 309 11.68 -15.57 -24.04
CA ALA A 309 11.07 -16.05 -25.28
C ALA A 309 9.85 -15.20 -25.68
N ASP A 310 8.91 -15.00 -24.74
CA ASP A 310 7.74 -14.14 -24.91
C ASP A 310 7.86 -12.86 -24.04
N LEU A 311 7.14 -11.79 -24.39
CA LEU A 311 7.17 -10.48 -23.73
C LEU A 311 5.86 -10.26 -22.97
N ARG A 312 5.90 -10.46 -21.66
CA ARG A 312 4.81 -10.14 -20.73
C ARG A 312 5.23 -9.04 -19.78
N PHE A 313 4.38 -8.02 -19.63
CA PHE A 313 4.59 -6.87 -18.75
C PHE A 313 3.25 -6.18 -18.45
N TYR A 314 3.21 -5.38 -17.38
CA TYR A 314 2.11 -4.48 -17.06
C TYR A 314 2.64 -3.11 -16.64
N LEU A 315 1.81 -2.08 -16.77
CA LEU A 315 1.98 -0.81 -16.04
C LEU A 315 1.56 -1.03 -14.59
N MET A 316 2.24 -0.40 -13.64
CA MET A 316 1.88 -0.37 -12.22
C MET A 316 2.10 1.01 -11.62
N GLN A 317 1.35 1.31 -10.56
CA GLN A 317 1.62 2.40 -9.63
C GLN A 317 2.23 1.83 -8.35
N GLU A 318 3.32 2.41 -7.86
CA GLU A 318 3.97 1.99 -6.61
C GLU A 318 3.86 3.06 -5.53
N TYR A 319 3.35 2.67 -4.36
CA TYR A 319 3.37 3.48 -3.14
C TYR A 319 4.41 2.92 -2.17
N THR A 320 5.18 3.81 -1.54
CA THR A 320 6.17 3.48 -0.50
C THR A 320 6.00 4.33 0.77
N GLU A 321 4.99 5.19 0.80
CA GLU A 321 4.69 6.03 1.96
C GLU A 321 3.72 5.33 2.92
N PRO A 322 3.76 5.61 4.23
CA PRO A 322 2.82 5.03 5.19
C PRO A 322 1.36 5.44 4.90
N GLY A 323 0.48 4.46 4.76
CA GLY A 323 -0.92 4.68 4.42
C GLY A 323 -1.67 3.39 4.09
N THR A 324 -2.99 3.48 3.95
CA THR A 324 -3.85 2.39 3.46
C THR A 324 -4.30 2.71 2.04
N TYR A 325 -4.10 1.76 1.13
CA TYR A 325 -4.27 1.93 -0.31
C TYR A 325 -5.32 0.97 -0.86
N GLU A 326 -6.25 1.50 -1.65
CA GLU A 326 -7.33 0.75 -2.29
C GLU A 326 -6.85 0.10 -3.60
N ILE A 327 -6.74 -1.23 -3.63
CA ILE A 327 -6.45 -1.99 -4.85
C ILE A 327 -7.78 -2.49 -5.43
N ARG A 328 -8.35 -1.75 -6.38
CA ARG A 328 -9.64 -2.08 -7.03
C ARG A 328 -9.51 -2.95 -8.28
N GLY A 329 -10.58 -3.66 -8.65
CA GLY A 329 -10.73 -4.28 -9.97
C GLY A 329 -11.30 -3.32 -11.02
N THR A 330 -11.57 -3.85 -12.22
CA THR A 330 -12.30 -3.09 -13.25
C THR A 330 -13.75 -2.84 -12.83
N VAL A 331 -14.26 -1.69 -13.25
CA VAL A 331 -15.59 -1.20 -12.89
C VAL A 331 -16.64 -1.91 -13.74
N ALA A 332 -17.65 -2.50 -13.09
CA ALA A 332 -18.73 -3.19 -13.77
C ALA A 332 -20.08 -2.46 -13.63
N GLU A 333 -20.82 -2.38 -14.74
CA GLU A 333 -22.27 -2.16 -14.71
C GLU A 333 -23.02 -3.49 -14.51
N ALA A 334 -24.25 -3.42 -14.02
CA ALA A 334 -25.12 -4.61 -13.90
C ALA A 334 -25.23 -5.41 -15.22
N PRO A 335 -24.80 -6.69 -15.27
CA PRO A 335 -24.67 -7.48 -16.51
C PRO A 335 -26.02 -7.91 -17.11
N GLY A 336 -27.12 -7.66 -16.39
CA GLY A 336 -28.48 -8.01 -16.75
C GLY A 336 -28.84 -9.45 -16.36
N PRO A 337 -30.14 -9.79 -16.40
CA PRO A 337 -30.69 -11.00 -15.77
C PRO A 337 -30.36 -12.34 -16.47
N ASN A 338 -29.37 -12.35 -17.37
CA ASN A 338 -28.79 -13.56 -18.00
C ASN A 338 -27.28 -13.35 -18.31
N GLY A 339 -26.67 -12.28 -17.78
CA GLY A 339 -25.24 -12.00 -17.93
C GLY A 339 -24.43 -12.50 -16.74
N THR A 340 -23.12 -12.33 -16.86
CA THR A 340 -22.12 -12.70 -15.85
C THR A 340 -21.04 -11.63 -15.86
N ILE A 341 -20.57 -11.22 -14.69
CA ILE A 341 -19.25 -10.63 -14.48
C ILE A 341 -18.37 -11.71 -13.85
N SER A 342 -17.10 -11.78 -14.21
CA SER A 342 -16.16 -12.82 -13.77
C SER A 342 -14.79 -12.18 -13.65
N TRP A 343 -14.47 -11.62 -12.49
CA TRP A 343 -13.16 -11.04 -12.25
C TRP A 343 -12.11 -12.14 -12.07
N THR A 344 -10.96 -12.04 -12.75
CA THR A 344 -9.76 -12.87 -12.52
C THR A 344 -8.54 -11.96 -12.37
N ALA A 345 -7.36 -12.52 -12.10
CA ALA A 345 -6.16 -11.72 -11.95
C ALA A 345 -5.68 -11.04 -13.26
N ASN A 346 -6.04 -11.59 -14.43
CA ASN A 346 -5.50 -11.20 -15.75
C ASN A 346 -6.53 -11.07 -16.91
N ASP A 347 -7.85 -11.20 -16.70
CA ASP A 347 -8.83 -11.03 -17.79
C ASP A 347 -8.86 -9.58 -18.34
N SER A 348 -8.89 -9.45 -19.67
CA SER A 348 -8.80 -8.15 -20.37
C SER A 348 -10.07 -7.28 -20.32
N THR A 349 -11.14 -7.75 -19.70
CA THR A 349 -12.39 -7.00 -19.45
C THR A 349 -12.67 -6.87 -17.95
N TYR A 350 -12.45 -7.94 -17.19
CA TYR A 350 -12.67 -8.02 -15.75
C TYR A 350 -11.41 -8.51 -15.04
N SER A 351 -10.37 -7.68 -15.01
CA SER A 351 -9.22 -7.88 -14.14
C SER A 351 -9.52 -7.41 -12.71
N PHE A 352 -8.92 -8.08 -11.72
CA PHE A 352 -8.85 -7.61 -10.35
C PHE A 352 -7.40 -7.68 -9.87
N SER A 353 -6.77 -6.52 -9.72
CA SER A 353 -5.35 -6.40 -9.36
C SER A 353 -5.05 -6.80 -7.91
N GLY A 354 -6.07 -6.90 -7.05
CA GLY A 354 -5.93 -7.50 -5.72
C GLY A 354 -5.67 -9.02 -5.76
N PHE A 355 -6.15 -9.74 -6.78
CA PHE A 355 -5.92 -11.18 -6.89
C PHE A 355 -4.47 -11.51 -7.21
N TRP A 356 -4.02 -12.64 -6.67
CA TRP A 356 -2.69 -13.21 -6.90
C TRP A 356 -2.44 -13.48 -8.39
N TYR A 357 -1.24 -13.15 -8.85
CA TYR A 357 -0.81 -13.30 -10.24
C TYR A 357 0.68 -13.57 -10.32
N ASP A 358 1.06 -14.65 -11.00
CA ASP A 358 2.44 -14.92 -11.39
C ASP A 358 2.72 -14.29 -12.76
N LEU A 359 3.59 -13.27 -12.78
CA LEU A 359 3.91 -12.54 -14.01
C LEU A 359 4.76 -13.37 -14.99
N ASP A 360 5.49 -14.37 -14.51
CA ASP A 360 6.51 -15.08 -15.28
C ASP A 360 5.91 -16.28 -16.03
N GLU A 361 5.04 -17.07 -15.38
CA GLU A 361 4.32 -18.18 -16.02
C GLU A 361 2.90 -17.80 -16.51
N ASP A 362 2.41 -16.58 -16.23
CA ASP A 362 1.03 -16.07 -16.48
C ASP A 362 -0.07 -16.69 -15.58
N ASP A 363 0.35 -17.31 -14.48
CA ASP A 363 -0.54 -18.13 -13.69
C ASP A 363 -1.44 -17.30 -12.74
N THR A 364 -2.68 -17.74 -12.65
CA THR A 364 -3.75 -17.15 -11.83
C THR A 364 -4.63 -18.27 -11.31
N SER A 365 -5.07 -18.14 -10.06
CA SER A 365 -5.87 -19.16 -9.36
C SER A 365 -7.29 -18.67 -9.03
N GLU A 366 -7.45 -17.39 -8.73
CA GLU A 366 -8.69 -16.81 -8.19
C GLU A 366 -9.71 -16.38 -9.26
N THR A 367 -11.00 -16.46 -8.92
CA THR A 367 -12.11 -15.91 -9.73
C THR A 367 -13.30 -15.50 -8.85
N LEU A 368 -13.83 -14.28 -9.06
CA LEU A 368 -15.06 -13.78 -8.44
C LEU A 368 -16.16 -13.66 -9.50
N ASN A 369 -17.24 -14.44 -9.38
CA ASN A 369 -18.36 -14.41 -10.33
C ASN A 369 -19.59 -13.71 -9.74
N VAL A 370 -20.20 -12.84 -10.55
CA VAL A 370 -21.49 -12.20 -10.25
C VAL A 370 -22.49 -12.45 -11.38
N TRP A 371 -23.69 -12.88 -11.01
CA TRP A 371 -24.81 -13.17 -11.91
C TRP A 371 -26.05 -12.33 -11.56
N GLY A 372 -27.09 -12.39 -12.40
CA GLY A 372 -28.45 -11.95 -12.06
C GLY A 372 -28.72 -10.43 -12.06
N LEU A 373 -27.78 -9.64 -11.51
CA LEU A 373 -27.87 -8.20 -11.30
C LEU A 373 -28.38 -7.41 -12.51
N ASN A 374 -29.21 -6.40 -12.24
CA ASN A 374 -29.94 -5.65 -13.26
C ASN A 374 -30.32 -4.25 -12.76
N ASN A 375 -30.05 -3.20 -13.55
CA ASN A 375 -30.46 -1.80 -13.31
C ASN A 375 -31.99 -1.55 -13.25
N ASN A 376 -32.80 -2.61 -13.09
CA ASN A 376 -34.26 -2.56 -12.97
C ASN A 376 -34.79 -3.47 -11.83
N THR A 377 -33.90 -4.08 -11.04
CA THR A 377 -34.22 -4.80 -9.79
C THR A 377 -33.74 -3.99 -8.59
N ASP A 378 -33.85 -4.57 -7.40
CA ASP A 378 -33.51 -4.02 -6.08
C ASP A 378 -31.99 -3.99 -5.79
N ARG A 379 -31.15 -3.77 -6.82
CA ARG A 379 -29.65 -3.80 -6.80
C ARG A 379 -29.09 -5.00 -6.00
N LYS A 380 -29.81 -6.13 -6.01
CA LYS A 380 -29.64 -7.23 -5.05
C LYS A 380 -29.01 -8.48 -5.67
N LEU A 381 -28.16 -9.13 -4.89
CA LEU A 381 -27.65 -10.49 -5.06
C LEU A 381 -28.49 -11.46 -4.18
N ASP A 382 -29.03 -12.52 -4.76
CA ASP A 382 -29.72 -13.61 -4.03
C ASP A 382 -28.77 -14.73 -3.55
N ASP A 383 -29.15 -15.40 -2.44
CA ASP A 383 -28.56 -16.67 -1.94
C ASP A 383 -29.27 -17.93 -2.49
N ASP A 384 -30.58 -17.85 -2.80
CA ASP A 384 -31.35 -18.90 -3.50
C ASP A 384 -32.14 -18.30 -4.68
N PRO A 385 -31.60 -18.32 -5.92
CA PRO A 385 -30.32 -18.93 -6.32
C PRO A 385 -29.11 -18.07 -5.94
N VAL A 386 -27.96 -18.71 -5.71
CA VAL A 386 -26.65 -18.04 -5.53
C VAL A 386 -26.34 -17.16 -6.74
N GLU A 387 -26.19 -15.85 -6.52
CA GLU A 387 -25.83 -14.86 -7.55
C GLU A 387 -24.42 -14.26 -7.38
N LEU A 388 -23.69 -14.64 -6.32
CA LEU A 388 -22.26 -14.34 -6.12
C LEU A 388 -21.51 -15.60 -5.66
N ASN A 389 -20.38 -15.92 -6.29
CA ASN A 389 -19.44 -16.92 -5.78
C ASN A 389 -17.99 -16.49 -5.95
N TYR A 390 -17.12 -17.08 -5.13
CA TYR A 390 -15.68 -17.06 -5.28
C TYR A 390 -15.20 -18.48 -5.57
N THR A 391 -14.12 -18.62 -6.33
CA THR A 391 -13.47 -19.90 -6.61
C THR A 391 -11.98 -19.68 -6.73
N THR A 392 -11.19 -20.58 -6.15
CA THR A 392 -9.73 -20.62 -6.38
C THR A 392 -9.27 -22.05 -6.62
N SER A 393 -8.13 -22.24 -7.27
CA SER A 393 -7.57 -23.56 -7.59
C SER A 393 -6.05 -23.56 -7.59
N ILE A 394 -5.47 -24.70 -7.22
CA ILE A 394 -4.02 -24.89 -7.17
C ILE A 394 -3.40 -24.69 -8.56
N VAL A 395 -2.31 -23.93 -8.59
CA VAL A 395 -1.33 -23.91 -9.67
C VAL A 395 -0.18 -24.84 -9.31
N SER A 396 -0.03 -25.92 -10.06
CA SER A 396 0.95 -26.99 -9.79
C SER A 396 2.17 -26.90 -10.71
N GLY A 397 3.36 -27.06 -10.14
CA GLY A 397 4.60 -27.20 -10.92
C GLY A 397 5.50 -25.96 -10.94
N ILE A 398 5.21 -24.99 -10.07
CA ILE A 398 6.04 -23.80 -9.84
C ILE A 398 7.47 -24.23 -9.52
N ALA A 399 8.45 -23.65 -10.19
CA ALA A 399 9.86 -23.88 -9.90
C ALA A 399 10.31 -22.90 -8.80
N PRO A 400 11.00 -23.37 -7.74
CA PRO A 400 11.71 -22.47 -6.83
C PRO A 400 12.88 -21.79 -7.54
N GLU A 401 13.23 -20.57 -7.13
CA GLU A 401 14.29 -19.74 -7.74
C GLU A 401 15.57 -20.56 -7.88
N TYR A 402 16.00 -21.13 -6.75
CA TYR A 402 17.04 -22.14 -6.77
C TYR A 402 16.48 -23.48 -7.23
N ASN A 403 16.95 -23.94 -8.39
CA ASN A 403 16.62 -25.24 -8.97
C ASN A 403 17.09 -26.42 -8.07
N PHE A 404 16.35 -26.75 -7.01
CA PHE A 404 16.61 -27.89 -6.13
C PHE A 404 16.35 -29.22 -6.86
N SER A 405 16.67 -30.34 -6.21
CA SER A 405 16.19 -31.66 -6.60
C SER A 405 15.16 -32.16 -5.58
N VAL A 406 14.29 -33.07 -5.99
CA VAL A 406 13.46 -33.85 -5.04
C VAL A 406 14.34 -34.84 -4.27
N GLU A 407 14.08 -35.06 -2.97
CA GLU A 407 14.78 -36.04 -2.13
C GLU A 407 14.73 -37.47 -2.73
N ASP A 408 15.78 -38.27 -2.54
CA ASP A 408 15.96 -39.62 -3.10
C ASP A 408 15.95 -39.65 -4.66
N ALA A 409 15.93 -38.46 -5.31
CA ALA A 409 15.52 -38.31 -6.71
C ALA A 409 16.33 -37.33 -7.60
N VAL A 410 17.47 -36.78 -7.16
CA VAL A 410 18.69 -36.23 -7.86
C VAL A 410 18.62 -35.61 -9.27
N ASN A 411 17.85 -36.15 -10.21
CA ASN A 411 17.68 -35.69 -11.61
C ASN A 411 16.24 -35.23 -11.91
N THR A 412 15.38 -35.16 -10.89
CA THR A 412 14.05 -34.56 -10.91
C THR A 412 14.16 -33.20 -10.20
N PRO A 413 13.93 -32.07 -10.87
CA PRO A 413 13.84 -30.77 -10.20
C PRO A 413 12.75 -30.80 -9.13
N LEU A 414 12.96 -30.07 -8.04
CA LEU A 414 11.88 -29.74 -7.12
C LEU A 414 10.90 -28.79 -7.84
N THR A 415 9.61 -28.97 -7.57
CA THR A 415 8.54 -28.03 -7.93
C THR A 415 7.53 -28.03 -6.80
N PHE A 416 6.97 -26.88 -6.49
CA PHE A 416 5.91 -26.73 -5.49
C PHE A 416 4.60 -26.27 -6.14
N GLU A 417 3.64 -25.91 -5.30
CA GLU A 417 2.30 -25.49 -5.69
C GLU A 417 1.98 -24.14 -5.05
N LYS A 418 1.30 -23.26 -5.78
CA LYS A 418 0.82 -21.96 -5.29
C LYS A 418 -0.69 -21.85 -5.43
N ILE A 419 -1.33 -21.08 -4.57
CA ILE A 419 -2.74 -20.73 -4.65
C ILE A 419 -2.97 -19.34 -4.06
N GLY A 420 -3.71 -18.50 -4.77
CA GLY A 420 -4.26 -17.26 -4.24
C GLY A 420 -5.51 -17.59 -3.43
N PHE A 421 -5.58 -17.13 -2.19
CA PHE A 421 -6.78 -17.28 -1.36
C PHE A 421 -7.12 -15.95 -0.70
N ARG A 422 -8.28 -15.40 -1.07
CA ARG A 422 -8.79 -14.09 -0.61
C ARG A 422 -7.79 -12.95 -0.86
N ALA A 423 -7.27 -12.84 -2.08
CA ALA A 423 -6.32 -11.80 -2.50
C ALA A 423 -4.97 -11.80 -1.75
N GLU A 424 -4.46 -13.01 -1.44
CA GLU A 424 -3.10 -13.23 -0.93
C GLU A 424 -2.51 -14.57 -1.42
N GLU A 425 -1.18 -14.65 -1.55
CA GLU A 425 -0.48 -15.90 -1.87
C GLU A 425 -0.45 -16.88 -0.68
N TYR A 426 -0.64 -18.17 -0.98
CA TYR A 426 -0.44 -19.31 -0.10
C TYR A 426 0.19 -20.50 -0.85
N VAL A 427 0.81 -21.41 -0.10
CA VAL A 427 1.32 -22.71 -0.55
C VAL A 427 0.47 -23.82 0.09
N PRO A 428 -0.06 -24.79 -0.67
CA PRO A 428 -0.65 -26.01 -0.11
C PRO A 428 0.40 -26.88 0.59
N ILE A 429 0.16 -27.32 1.83
CA ILE A 429 1.11 -28.20 2.55
C ILE A 429 1.02 -29.68 2.12
N VAL A 430 0.04 -30.04 1.28
CA VAL A 430 -0.16 -31.40 0.74
C VAL A 430 -0.42 -31.33 -0.77
N GLU A 431 0.36 -32.08 -1.56
CA GLU A 431 0.29 -32.10 -3.04
C GLU A 431 -1.15 -32.38 -3.54
N GLY A 432 -1.75 -31.38 -4.20
CA GLY A 432 -3.09 -31.43 -4.77
C GLY A 432 -4.26 -31.24 -3.79
N ASP A 433 -4.01 -30.80 -2.55
CA ASP A 433 -5.04 -30.56 -1.53
C ASP A 433 -4.96 -29.11 -1.00
N ALA A 434 -5.95 -28.29 -1.40
CA ALA A 434 -6.03 -26.88 -1.02
C ALA A 434 -6.75 -26.64 0.32
N SER A 435 -7.16 -27.70 1.05
CA SER A 435 -7.80 -27.56 2.35
C SER A 435 -6.83 -27.23 3.49
N MET A 436 -5.50 -27.29 3.23
CA MET A 436 -4.46 -26.98 4.21
C MET A 436 -3.40 -26.05 3.59
N LEU A 437 -3.40 -24.78 4.00
CA LEU A 437 -2.63 -23.70 3.36
C LEU A 437 -1.69 -23.00 4.35
N THR A 438 -0.47 -22.68 3.90
CA THR A 438 0.56 -21.92 4.63
C THR A 438 1.11 -20.76 3.81
N LYS A 439 1.91 -19.87 4.40
CA LYS A 439 2.65 -18.82 3.69
C LYS A 439 4.00 -19.30 3.19
N LEU A 440 4.39 -18.86 1.98
CA LEU A 440 5.79 -18.85 1.55
C LEU A 440 6.51 -17.74 2.32
N LEU A 441 7.66 -18.08 2.93
CA LEU A 441 8.47 -17.16 3.74
C LEU A 441 9.78 -16.76 3.06
N MET A 442 10.34 -17.65 2.22
CA MET A 442 11.54 -17.40 1.43
C MET A 442 11.58 -18.37 0.24
N ASP A 443 11.96 -17.87 -0.92
CA ASP A 443 12.38 -18.64 -2.10
C ASP A 443 13.49 -17.78 -2.72
N ASP A 444 14.73 -18.25 -2.65
CA ASP A 444 15.90 -17.39 -2.83
C ASP A 444 17.14 -18.16 -3.33
N ASP A 445 17.70 -17.72 -4.46
CA ASP A 445 18.92 -18.23 -5.10
C ASP A 445 20.24 -17.68 -4.48
N THR A 446 20.16 -16.62 -3.66
CA THR A 446 21.31 -15.83 -3.17
C THR A 446 22.39 -16.64 -2.45
N SER A 447 23.66 -16.29 -2.72
CA SER A 447 24.84 -16.96 -2.15
C SER A 447 25.30 -16.36 -0.81
N TYR A 448 24.95 -17.00 0.30
CA TYR A 448 25.31 -16.62 1.67
C TYR A 448 26.61 -17.30 2.16
N THR A 449 27.62 -16.50 2.50
CA THR A 449 28.87 -16.99 3.11
C THR A 449 28.87 -16.81 4.63
N ILE A 450 28.55 -17.88 5.36
CA ILE A 450 28.34 -17.86 6.83
C ILE A 450 29.57 -18.43 7.55
N ARG A 451 30.00 -17.80 8.65
CA ARG A 451 31.11 -18.30 9.50
C ARG A 451 30.60 -19.34 10.49
N THR A 452 31.41 -20.33 10.84
CA THR A 452 31.00 -21.35 11.83
C THR A 452 30.69 -20.73 13.19
N GLY A 453 29.44 -20.85 13.65
CA GLY A 453 28.94 -20.23 14.89
C GLY A 453 28.40 -18.80 14.74
N GLU A 454 28.22 -18.31 13.51
CA GLU A 454 27.32 -17.19 13.18
C GLU A 454 26.04 -17.78 12.56
N ALA A 455 24.90 -17.12 12.76
CA ALA A 455 23.62 -17.56 12.20
C ALA A 455 23.31 -16.82 10.88
N LEU A 456 22.54 -17.47 10.02
CA LEU A 456 21.70 -16.82 9.02
C LEU A 456 20.27 -16.83 9.56
N GLU A 457 19.70 -15.65 9.78
CA GLU A 457 18.29 -15.49 10.15
C GLU A 457 17.40 -15.79 8.93
N LEU A 458 16.22 -16.34 9.17
CA LEU A 458 15.21 -16.74 8.18
C LEU A 458 13.82 -16.18 8.60
N GLY A 459 12.76 -16.54 7.88
CA GLY A 459 11.39 -16.14 8.23
C GLY A 459 10.97 -16.63 9.62
N GLU A 460 10.06 -15.87 10.27
CA GLU A 460 9.45 -16.21 11.57
C GLU A 460 10.41 -16.55 12.73
N GLY A 461 11.59 -15.93 12.76
CA GLY A 461 12.56 -16.17 13.84
C GLY A 461 13.19 -17.56 13.79
N TYR A 462 13.07 -18.27 12.66
CA TYR A 462 13.97 -19.37 12.32
C TYR A 462 15.38 -18.82 12.03
N ALA A 463 16.41 -19.62 12.35
CA ALA A 463 17.79 -19.29 12.05
C ALA A 463 18.63 -20.56 11.87
N VAL A 464 19.54 -20.56 10.90
CA VAL A 464 20.43 -21.68 10.58
C VAL A 464 21.88 -21.34 10.91
N THR A 465 22.50 -22.18 11.73
CA THR A 465 23.90 -22.00 12.18
C THR A 465 24.78 -23.16 11.70
N PRO A 466 25.83 -22.93 10.89
CA PRO A 466 26.89 -23.91 10.66
C PRO A 466 27.72 -24.11 11.94
N GLN A 467 27.37 -25.10 12.75
CA GLN A 467 28.03 -25.38 14.02
C GLN A 467 29.50 -25.79 13.85
N GLN A 468 29.82 -26.70 12.92
CA GLN A 468 31.19 -27.20 12.70
C GLN A 468 31.43 -27.61 11.25
N ILE A 469 32.69 -27.50 10.79
CA ILE A 469 33.16 -28.04 9.51
C ILE A 469 34.24 -29.11 9.77
N ASP A 470 34.18 -30.23 9.03
CA ASP A 470 35.01 -31.40 9.29
C ASP A 470 36.50 -31.19 8.96
N VAL A 471 37.38 -32.04 9.54
CA VAL A 471 38.85 -31.84 9.49
C VAL A 471 39.50 -32.07 8.12
N ASP A 472 38.74 -32.54 7.13
CA ASP A 472 39.18 -32.66 5.75
C ASP A 472 38.61 -31.51 4.87
N GLY A 473 37.65 -30.72 5.37
CA GLY A 473 37.06 -29.55 4.70
C GLY A 473 36.03 -29.91 3.62
N ASN A 474 35.15 -30.88 3.89
CA ASN A 474 34.21 -31.45 2.92
C ASN A 474 32.79 -31.66 3.46
N LYS A 475 32.56 -31.39 4.76
CA LYS A 475 31.26 -31.52 5.42
C LYS A 475 31.04 -30.35 6.39
N VAL A 476 29.79 -29.89 6.47
CA VAL A 476 29.30 -28.98 7.52
C VAL A 476 28.28 -29.72 8.38
N TRP A 477 28.21 -29.36 9.65
CA TRP A 477 27.11 -29.65 10.55
C TRP A 477 26.29 -28.37 10.68
N LEU A 478 25.05 -28.39 10.19
CA LEU A 478 24.06 -27.33 10.34
C LEU A 478 23.14 -27.65 11.53
N GLU A 479 22.65 -26.62 12.21
CA GLU A 479 21.65 -26.68 13.26
C GLU A 479 20.60 -25.60 12.96
N LEU A 480 19.31 -25.98 13.03
CA LEU A 480 18.16 -25.08 12.86
C LEU A 480 17.56 -24.77 14.24
N THR A 481 17.24 -23.50 14.47
CA THR A 481 16.54 -23.03 15.66
C THR A 481 15.36 -22.14 15.29
N LYS A 482 14.26 -22.17 16.05
CA LYS A 482 13.20 -21.12 16.06
C LYS A 482 13.22 -20.44 17.43
N ASP A 483 13.24 -19.11 17.49
CA ASP A 483 13.41 -18.32 18.72
C ASP A 483 14.64 -18.70 19.58
N GLY A 484 15.65 -19.34 18.97
CA GLY A 484 16.81 -19.90 19.67
C GLY A 484 16.56 -21.22 20.43
N GLU A 485 15.37 -21.83 20.33
CA GLU A 485 15.16 -23.23 20.70
C GLU A 485 15.48 -24.17 19.51
N PHE A 486 16.02 -25.36 19.81
CA PHE A 486 16.48 -26.34 18.81
C PHE A 486 15.31 -27.01 18.08
N ILE A 487 15.41 -27.09 16.75
CA ILE A 487 14.46 -27.81 15.88
C ILE A 487 15.09 -29.11 15.34
N ASP A 488 16.09 -29.03 14.45
CA ASP A 488 16.76 -30.20 13.84
C ASP A 488 18.26 -29.95 13.53
N ASP A 489 19.04 -31.02 13.25
CA ASP A 489 20.46 -30.95 12.90
C ASP A 489 20.92 -31.94 11.80
N ALA A 490 21.64 -31.43 10.79
CA ALA A 490 22.09 -32.23 9.64
C ALA A 490 23.59 -32.09 9.30
N VAL A 491 24.19 -33.16 8.77
CA VAL A 491 25.63 -33.22 8.42
C VAL A 491 25.84 -33.37 6.90
N ILE A 492 25.67 -32.24 6.21
CA ILE A 492 25.71 -32.10 4.76
C ILE A 492 27.11 -32.33 4.19
N SER A 493 27.19 -32.82 2.95
CA SER A 493 28.42 -33.28 2.30
C SER A 493 28.64 -32.57 0.97
N THR A 494 29.61 -31.66 0.88
CA THR A 494 29.81 -30.90 -0.37
C THR A 494 30.76 -31.58 -1.35
N SER A 495 31.59 -32.53 -0.91
CA SER A 495 32.62 -33.15 -1.77
C SER A 495 32.26 -34.55 -2.28
N ASN A 496 32.35 -34.72 -3.60
CA ASN A 496 31.94 -35.91 -4.35
C ASN A 496 30.45 -36.26 -4.23
N ALA A 497 29.65 -35.32 -3.70
CA ALA A 497 28.20 -35.33 -3.68
C ALA A 497 27.60 -34.87 -5.02
N ASP A 498 26.33 -35.21 -5.25
CA ASP A 498 25.49 -34.53 -6.25
C ASP A 498 24.66 -33.40 -5.61
N LYS A 499 23.55 -32.97 -6.24
CA LYS A 499 22.77 -31.83 -5.74
C LYS A 499 21.91 -32.20 -4.53
N GLU A 500 21.39 -33.41 -4.45
CA GLU A 500 20.56 -33.87 -3.33
C GLU A 500 21.42 -34.20 -2.10
N GLU A 501 22.57 -34.86 -2.27
CA GLU A 501 23.54 -35.11 -1.18
C GLU A 501 24.15 -33.82 -0.56
N LYS A 502 23.87 -32.67 -1.16
CA LYS A 502 24.22 -31.30 -0.73
C LYS A 502 23.05 -30.49 -0.14
N THR A 503 21.82 -30.97 -0.28
CA THR A 503 20.62 -30.29 0.22
C THR A 503 20.18 -30.88 1.56
N TRP A 504 19.63 -30.04 2.42
CA TRP A 504 18.89 -30.42 3.62
C TRP A 504 17.41 -30.15 3.38
N TYR A 505 16.56 -31.12 3.70
CA TYR A 505 15.10 -31.01 3.74
C TYR A 505 14.67 -31.17 5.20
N VAL A 506 13.79 -30.32 5.70
CA VAL A 506 13.37 -30.29 7.11
C VAL A 506 11.88 -30.61 7.24
N GLU A 507 11.62 -31.89 7.51
CA GLU A 507 10.28 -32.45 7.79
C GLU A 507 9.79 -32.00 9.18
N GLN A 508 8.62 -31.36 9.26
CA GLN A 508 7.92 -30.99 10.51
C GLN A 508 6.45 -31.46 10.50
N GLU A 509 5.86 -31.74 11.67
CA GLU A 509 4.44 -32.16 11.82
C GLU A 509 3.54 -30.91 11.81
N VAL A 510 3.03 -30.53 10.62
CA VAL A 510 2.16 -29.35 10.41
C VAL A 510 0.73 -29.82 10.19
N LEU A 511 -0.23 -29.31 10.99
CA LEU A 511 -1.62 -29.78 11.09
C LEU A 511 -1.83 -31.29 11.35
N GLY A 512 -0.76 -32.08 11.47
CA GLY A 512 -0.77 -33.53 11.68
C GLY A 512 -0.30 -34.36 10.47
N GLU A 513 0.11 -33.71 9.39
CA GLU A 513 0.84 -34.33 8.26
C GLU A 513 2.35 -34.02 8.37
N ASP A 514 3.19 -34.86 7.76
CA ASP A 514 4.64 -34.72 7.74
C ASP A 514 5.04 -33.84 6.51
N VAL A 515 5.59 -32.63 6.72
CA VAL A 515 5.76 -31.59 5.68
C VAL A 515 7.20 -31.05 5.60
N ASP A 516 7.76 -30.98 4.39
CA ASP A 516 9.03 -30.28 4.12
C ASP A 516 8.84 -28.76 4.27
N THR A 517 9.28 -28.20 5.40
CA THR A 517 9.07 -26.78 5.74
C THR A 517 10.24 -25.86 5.39
N LEU A 518 11.44 -26.43 5.22
CA LEU A 518 12.66 -25.70 4.88
C LEU A 518 13.56 -26.60 4.02
N VAL A 519 14.03 -26.06 2.89
CA VAL A 519 14.95 -26.72 1.96
C VAL A 519 16.16 -25.82 1.74
N ILE A 520 17.37 -26.30 2.06
CA ILE A 520 18.62 -25.51 2.02
C ILE A 520 19.70 -26.25 1.24
N HIS A 521 20.30 -25.59 0.25
CA HIS A 521 21.43 -26.14 -0.50
C HIS A 521 22.78 -25.55 -0.09
N VAL A 522 23.75 -26.42 0.18
CA VAL A 522 25.13 -26.02 0.53
C VAL A 522 26.06 -26.27 -0.65
N ASP A 523 26.51 -25.22 -1.36
CA ASP A 523 27.44 -25.41 -2.48
C ASP A 523 28.82 -25.86 -2.01
N GLU A 524 29.51 -25.06 -1.20
CA GLU A 524 30.83 -25.41 -0.70
C GLU A 524 31.05 -25.10 0.79
N VAL A 525 32.07 -25.73 1.36
CA VAL A 525 32.53 -25.46 2.73
C VAL A 525 34.04 -25.26 2.70
N PHE A 526 34.51 -24.24 3.42
CA PHE A 526 35.91 -23.85 3.45
C PHE A 526 36.48 -23.96 4.86
N GLN A 527 37.44 -24.86 5.07
CA GLN A 527 38.22 -24.92 6.30
C GLN A 527 39.50 -24.07 6.18
N GLY A 528 39.45 -22.87 6.73
CA GLY A 528 40.60 -21.95 6.78
C GLY A 528 41.57 -22.26 7.93
N GLN A 529 42.60 -21.41 8.06
CA GLN A 529 43.59 -21.49 9.16
C GLN A 529 43.16 -20.73 10.43
N VAL A 530 42.04 -20.01 10.37
CA VAL A 530 41.52 -19.13 11.43
C VAL A 530 40.01 -19.27 11.48
N ASP A 531 39.34 -18.91 10.38
CA ASP A 531 37.90 -19.03 10.19
C ASP A 531 37.58 -20.31 9.39
N SER A 532 36.39 -20.88 9.59
CA SER A 532 35.78 -21.85 8.66
C SER A 532 34.41 -21.31 8.21
N LEU A 533 34.06 -21.56 6.96
CA LEU A 533 32.90 -20.93 6.28
C LEU A 533 32.05 -22.01 5.59
N ALA A 534 30.73 -21.85 5.62
CA ALA A 534 29.81 -22.52 4.72
C ALA A 534 29.31 -21.52 3.66
N VAL A 535 29.07 -22.00 2.44
CA VAL A 535 28.35 -21.26 1.39
C VAL A 535 27.01 -21.95 1.19
N ILE A 536 25.94 -21.26 1.54
CA ILE A 536 24.57 -21.60 1.16
C ILE A 536 24.26 -20.85 -0.13
N GLU A 537 23.57 -21.49 -1.06
CA GLU A 537 23.20 -20.95 -2.38
C GLU A 537 21.92 -21.72 -2.76
N GLY A 538 20.76 -21.11 -2.52
CA GLY A 538 19.45 -21.78 -2.52
C GLY A 538 18.84 -22.02 -1.13
N ILE A 539 17.76 -21.31 -0.83
CA ILE A 539 16.89 -21.48 0.35
C ILE A 539 15.42 -21.43 -0.11
N TRP A 540 14.59 -22.35 0.37
CA TRP A 540 13.13 -22.31 0.22
C TRP A 540 12.48 -22.62 1.58
N GLN A 541 11.54 -21.80 2.04
CA GLN A 541 10.92 -21.89 3.36
C GLN A 541 9.42 -21.55 3.30
N ILE A 542 8.61 -22.35 3.99
CA ILE A 542 7.21 -22.06 4.31
C ILE A 542 7.01 -21.94 5.83
N SER A 543 5.88 -21.35 6.25
CA SER A 543 5.51 -21.27 7.67
C SER A 543 5.05 -22.63 8.23
N ASP A 544 5.37 -22.89 9.49
CA ASP A 544 4.80 -23.95 10.32
C ASP A 544 3.44 -23.57 10.94
N ASP A 545 2.99 -22.31 10.82
CA ASP A 545 1.60 -21.93 11.05
C ASP A 545 0.80 -22.05 9.75
N ALA A 546 -0.27 -22.85 9.78
CA ALA A 546 -1.06 -23.21 8.60
C ALA A 546 -2.55 -23.31 8.97
N MET A 547 -3.41 -22.92 8.03
CA MET A 547 -4.86 -22.95 8.20
C MET A 547 -5.48 -24.20 7.54
N GLU A 548 -6.42 -24.82 8.26
CA GLU A 548 -7.30 -25.89 7.78
C GLU A 548 -8.65 -25.26 7.38
N ILE A 549 -9.22 -25.69 6.25
CA ILE A 549 -10.50 -25.20 5.70
C ILE A 549 -11.51 -26.36 5.66
N GLU A 550 -12.63 -26.26 6.38
CA GLU A 550 -13.72 -27.25 6.36
C GLU A 550 -14.93 -26.76 5.51
N VAL A 551 -15.72 -27.71 4.97
CA VAL A 551 -17.06 -27.39 4.44
C VAL A 551 -17.98 -26.90 5.57
N ASP A 552 -18.84 -25.92 5.27
CA ASP A 552 -19.63 -25.12 6.22
C ASP A 552 -18.83 -24.00 6.96
N ASP A 553 -17.55 -23.73 6.63
CA ASP A 553 -16.83 -22.54 7.15
C ASP A 553 -17.29 -21.22 6.51
N GLU A 554 -17.30 -20.14 7.30
CA GLU A 554 -17.80 -18.80 6.95
C GLU A 554 -16.63 -17.78 6.81
N PHE A 555 -16.51 -17.09 5.67
CA PHE A 555 -15.55 -16.02 5.40
C PHE A 555 -16.28 -14.76 4.89
N GLY A 556 -16.35 -13.70 5.69
CA GLY A 556 -17.18 -12.51 5.41
C GLY A 556 -18.67 -12.84 5.17
N LYS A 557 -19.07 -12.89 3.89
CA LYS A 557 -20.43 -13.24 3.42
C LYS A 557 -20.51 -14.57 2.69
N LEU A 558 -19.38 -15.21 2.42
CA LEU A 558 -19.33 -16.48 1.69
C LEU A 558 -19.18 -17.67 2.64
N ILE A 559 -19.78 -18.81 2.26
CA ILE A 559 -19.65 -20.09 2.94
C ILE A 559 -18.96 -21.11 2.01
N VAL A 560 -18.11 -21.98 2.56
CA VAL A 560 -17.37 -23.02 1.82
C VAL A 560 -18.31 -24.16 1.39
N ASP A 561 -18.51 -24.29 0.07
CA ASP A 561 -19.24 -25.41 -0.59
C ASP A 561 -18.32 -26.61 -0.86
N GLU A 562 -17.10 -26.33 -1.34
CA GLU A 562 -16.06 -27.32 -1.66
C GLU A 562 -14.75 -26.88 -1.00
N ASP A 563 -14.18 -27.73 -0.13
CA ASP A 563 -13.15 -27.44 0.89
C ASP A 563 -11.71 -27.33 0.38
N GLY A 564 -11.45 -27.57 -0.91
CA GLY A 564 -10.09 -27.65 -1.43
C GLY A 564 -9.51 -29.06 -1.49
N SER A 565 -10.15 -30.09 -0.93
CA SER A 565 -9.64 -31.49 -0.87
C SER A 565 -9.50 -32.22 -2.22
N THR A 566 -9.72 -31.52 -3.33
CA THR A 566 -9.34 -31.95 -4.69
C THR A 566 -8.69 -30.85 -5.53
N GLY A 567 -8.02 -29.87 -4.89
CA GLY A 567 -7.25 -28.80 -5.51
C GLY A 567 -8.05 -27.55 -5.94
N THR A 568 -9.31 -27.44 -5.51
CA THR A 568 -10.21 -26.31 -5.84
C THR A 568 -11.08 -26.00 -4.62
N ILE A 569 -11.07 -24.73 -4.17
CA ILE A 569 -11.97 -24.21 -3.14
C ILE A 569 -13.12 -23.47 -3.84
N VAL A 570 -14.35 -23.71 -3.42
CA VAL A 570 -15.55 -22.99 -3.90
C VAL A 570 -16.28 -22.40 -2.71
N MET A 571 -16.55 -21.08 -2.75
CA MET A 571 -17.33 -20.39 -1.74
C MET A 571 -18.52 -19.66 -2.38
N SER A 572 -19.70 -19.75 -1.79
CA SER A 572 -20.95 -19.15 -2.28
C SER A 572 -21.56 -18.21 -1.25
N LEU A 573 -22.37 -17.24 -1.71
CA LEU A 573 -23.09 -16.31 -0.83
C LEU A 573 -24.13 -17.02 0.06
N ASP A 574 -23.99 -16.96 1.40
CA ASP A 574 -25.00 -17.47 2.35
C ASP A 574 -26.03 -16.41 2.78
N GLU A 575 -25.62 -15.12 2.83
CA GLU A 575 -26.53 -14.01 3.11
C GLU A 575 -26.60 -13.03 1.93
N SER A 576 -27.75 -13.01 1.25
CA SER A 576 -28.22 -11.95 0.35
C SER A 576 -27.67 -10.54 0.62
N ILE A 577 -26.90 -9.97 -0.32
CA ILE A 577 -26.45 -8.56 -0.30
C ILE A 577 -27.38 -7.71 -1.16
N THR A 578 -27.81 -6.54 -0.66
CA THR A 578 -28.34 -5.45 -1.50
C THR A 578 -27.22 -4.43 -1.65
N LEU A 579 -26.84 -4.13 -2.90
CA LEU A 579 -25.87 -3.10 -3.22
C LEU A 579 -26.61 -1.75 -3.30
N ASP A 580 -26.90 -1.12 -2.15
CA ASP A 580 -27.47 0.24 -2.13
C ASP A 580 -26.44 1.27 -2.67
N ALA A 581 -26.88 2.51 -2.84
CA ALA A 581 -26.08 3.61 -3.41
C ALA A 581 -25.36 4.36 -2.27
N ASP A 582 -24.13 4.84 -2.51
CA ASP A 582 -23.22 5.34 -1.47
C ASP A 582 -22.98 4.32 -0.34
N ASP A 583 -22.45 3.14 -0.68
CA ASP A 583 -22.24 2.07 0.30
C ASP A 583 -21.10 1.09 -0.09
N THR A 584 -20.57 0.39 0.91
CA THR A 584 -19.46 -0.56 0.80
C THR A 584 -19.78 -1.86 1.52
N TYR A 585 -19.46 -3.00 0.90
CA TYR A 585 -19.88 -4.32 1.38
C TYR A 585 -18.75 -5.33 1.44
N ASP A 586 -18.48 -5.86 2.64
CA ASP A 586 -17.64 -7.04 2.86
C ASP A 586 -18.14 -8.23 2.01
N VAL A 587 -17.24 -8.88 1.28
CA VAL A 587 -17.47 -10.15 0.57
C VAL A 587 -16.73 -11.28 1.28
N THR A 588 -15.43 -11.10 1.49
CA THR A 588 -14.66 -11.80 2.54
C THR A 588 -14.24 -10.77 3.59
N ASP A 589 -13.33 -11.13 4.50
CA ASP A 589 -12.76 -10.20 5.48
C ASP A 589 -11.69 -9.26 4.84
N GLU A 590 -11.32 -9.52 3.58
CA GLU A 590 -10.29 -8.82 2.80
C GLU A 590 -10.85 -8.20 1.50
N ILE A 591 -11.78 -8.90 0.84
CA ILE A 591 -12.39 -8.48 -0.43
C ILE A 591 -13.71 -7.79 -0.13
N MET A 592 -13.86 -6.56 -0.63
CA MET A 592 -15.05 -5.72 -0.49
C MET A 592 -15.60 -5.32 -1.85
N PHE A 593 -16.87 -4.90 -1.93
CA PHE A 593 -17.45 -4.19 -3.07
C PHE A 593 -17.69 -2.72 -2.72
N LYS A 594 -17.26 -1.80 -3.58
CA LYS A 594 -17.59 -0.35 -3.51
C LYS A 594 -18.65 -0.02 -4.56
N VAL A 595 -19.65 0.79 -4.20
CA VAL A 595 -20.86 0.98 -5.02
C VAL A 595 -21.22 2.46 -5.19
N ALA A 596 -21.44 2.89 -6.43
CA ALA A 596 -21.72 4.27 -6.79
C ALA A 596 -22.99 4.85 -6.15
N ASP A 597 -22.96 6.13 -5.75
CA ASP A 597 -24.17 6.97 -5.62
C ASP A 597 -24.76 7.30 -6.99
N SER A 598 -25.45 6.33 -7.57
CA SER A 598 -26.07 6.52 -8.88
C SER A 598 -27.32 5.66 -9.07
N ASP A 599 -28.30 6.25 -9.76
CA ASP A 599 -29.48 5.56 -10.33
C ASP A 599 -29.06 4.36 -11.23
N THR A 600 -27.82 4.35 -11.73
CA THR A 600 -27.18 3.22 -12.44
C THR A 600 -26.29 2.44 -11.47
N LEU A 601 -26.40 1.11 -11.43
CA LEU A 601 -25.47 0.31 -10.65
C LEU A 601 -24.11 0.21 -11.37
N ARG A 602 -23.13 0.96 -10.87
CA ARG A 602 -21.69 0.73 -11.06
C ARG A 602 -21.07 0.29 -9.75
N PHE A 603 -20.17 -0.69 -9.81
CA PHE A 603 -19.47 -1.24 -8.65
C PHE A 603 -18.18 -1.95 -9.08
N TYR A 604 -17.26 -2.14 -8.14
CA TYR A 604 -16.06 -2.96 -8.33
C TYR A 604 -15.66 -3.71 -7.06
N PRO A 605 -15.01 -4.88 -7.16
CA PRO A 605 -14.33 -5.49 -6.03
C PRO A 605 -13.05 -4.70 -5.71
N PHE A 606 -12.67 -4.62 -4.45
CA PHE A 606 -11.38 -4.09 -4.02
C PHE A 606 -10.84 -4.83 -2.80
N VAL A 607 -9.54 -4.67 -2.53
CA VAL A 607 -8.90 -4.97 -1.25
C VAL A 607 -8.14 -3.75 -0.76
N GLU A 608 -7.95 -3.64 0.55
CA GLU A 608 -7.03 -2.66 1.14
C GLU A 608 -5.69 -3.32 1.46
N LYS A 609 -4.58 -2.60 1.26
CA LYS A 609 -3.25 -2.96 1.77
C LYS A 609 -2.65 -1.75 2.49
N THR A 610 -1.97 -1.99 3.62
CA THR A 610 -1.44 -0.90 4.46
C THR A 610 0.08 -1.00 4.57
N ILE A 611 0.76 0.13 4.34
CA ILE A 611 2.17 0.34 4.65
C ILE A 611 2.20 0.92 6.07
N GLU A 612 2.78 0.17 7.02
CA GLU A 612 2.94 0.66 8.39
C GLU A 612 4.00 1.76 8.45
N GLY A 613 3.70 2.86 9.14
CA GLY A 613 4.69 3.91 9.36
C GLY A 613 5.70 3.53 10.44
N GLU A 614 6.95 3.98 10.30
CA GLU A 614 7.89 3.98 11.42
C GLU A 614 7.25 4.75 12.58
N MET A 615 6.81 4.02 13.62
CA MET A 615 6.38 4.65 14.86
C MET A 615 7.57 5.39 15.46
N GLU A 616 7.56 6.73 15.42
CA GLU A 616 8.47 7.52 16.24
C GLU A 616 8.28 7.06 17.70
N GLU A 617 9.34 6.49 18.30
CA GLU A 617 9.29 6.12 19.71
C GLU A 617 9.02 7.38 20.54
N GLU A 618 7.78 7.55 21.04
CA GLU A 618 7.47 8.64 21.96
C GLU A 618 8.50 8.62 23.10
N PRO A 619 9.17 9.74 23.38
CA PRO A 619 10.33 9.77 24.26
C PRO A 619 9.91 9.39 25.67
N VAL A 620 10.18 8.13 26.04
CA VAL A 620 9.75 7.48 27.28
C VAL A 620 9.94 8.42 28.47
N GLU A 621 8.83 8.92 29.04
CA GLU A 621 8.91 9.73 30.26
C GLU A 621 9.59 8.90 31.36
N GLU A 622 10.75 9.35 31.83
CA GLU A 622 11.43 8.71 32.97
C GLU A 622 10.52 8.80 34.22
N GLU A 623 9.82 7.72 34.55
CA GLU A 623 8.99 7.67 35.76
C GLU A 623 9.84 8.08 36.99
N PRO A 624 9.34 8.98 37.84
CA PRO A 624 10.10 9.52 38.95
C PRO A 624 10.39 8.42 39.98
N VAL A 625 11.66 8.03 40.09
CA VAL A 625 12.16 6.98 41.00
C VAL A 625 11.68 7.23 42.43
N GLU A 626 10.70 6.45 42.90
CA GLU A 626 10.26 6.50 44.30
C GLU A 626 11.39 6.04 45.25
N GLU A 627 11.65 6.81 46.31
CA GLU A 627 12.48 6.34 47.42
C GLU A 627 11.74 5.22 48.19
N PRO A 628 12.41 4.12 48.55
CA PRO A 628 11.73 2.96 49.14
C PRO A 628 11.22 3.23 50.56
N GLU A 629 9.90 3.19 50.76
CA GLU A 629 9.29 3.32 52.09
C GLU A 629 9.76 2.22 53.06
N GLU A 630 10.07 2.60 54.30
CA GLU A 630 10.62 1.69 55.31
C GLU A 630 9.52 0.78 55.90
N ASN A 631 9.62 -0.52 55.64
CA ASN A 631 8.59 -1.51 55.97
C ASN A 631 8.49 -1.80 57.48
N VAL A 632 7.46 -1.26 58.14
CA VAL A 632 7.22 -1.40 59.59
C VAL A 632 6.33 -2.61 59.90
N THR A 633 6.93 -3.69 60.40
CA THR A 633 6.21 -4.87 60.92
C THR A 633 5.91 -4.74 62.42
N GLU A 634 4.64 -4.79 62.82
CA GLU A 634 4.24 -4.84 64.25
C GLU A 634 4.37 -6.27 64.84
N GLU A 635 4.96 -6.40 66.03
CA GLU A 635 4.64 -7.47 67.02
C GLU A 635 4.66 -6.93 68.46
N GLU A 636 4.01 -7.63 69.39
CA GLU A 636 3.50 -7.11 70.68
C GLU A 636 4.51 -7.07 71.87
N PRO A 637 4.19 -6.34 72.97
CA PRO A 637 5.19 -5.80 73.91
C PRO A 637 5.41 -6.59 75.24
N VAL A 638 6.53 -6.28 75.92
CA VAL A 638 6.78 -6.62 77.35
C VAL A 638 7.51 -5.45 78.07
N GLU A 639 7.22 -5.25 79.36
CA GLU A 639 7.73 -4.18 80.24
C GLU A 639 9.21 -4.31 80.67
N GLU A 640 9.94 -3.19 80.86
CA GLU A 640 10.29 -2.66 82.21
C GLU A 640 10.96 -1.24 82.16
N GLU A 641 11.25 -0.67 83.34
CA GLU A 641 11.48 0.77 83.62
C GLU A 641 12.95 1.31 83.42
N PRO A 642 13.19 2.64 83.47
CA PRO A 642 14.30 3.30 82.74
C PRO A 642 15.49 3.83 83.57
N ALA A 643 16.55 4.31 82.90
CA ALA A 643 17.53 5.29 83.43
C ALA A 643 18.31 6.07 82.33
N GLU A 644 18.43 7.41 82.54
CA GLU A 644 19.54 8.37 82.23
C GLU A 644 20.47 8.25 81.00
N ASN A 645 21.11 9.30 80.41
CA ASN A 645 21.00 10.79 80.34
C ASN A 645 22.24 11.33 79.51
N VAL A 646 22.34 12.65 79.22
CA VAL A 646 23.54 13.40 78.70
C VAL A 646 23.80 13.18 77.18
N THR A 647 23.69 14.15 76.24
CA THR A 647 24.47 15.39 75.93
C THR A 647 25.97 15.14 75.62
N GLU A 648 26.81 15.95 74.94
CA GLU A 648 26.94 17.33 74.38
C GLU A 648 27.83 17.20 73.09
N GLU A 649 27.95 18.06 72.05
CA GLU A 649 27.41 19.37 71.59
C GLU A 649 27.67 19.50 70.02
N GLU A 650 27.30 20.62 69.36
CA GLU A 650 27.55 20.99 67.92
C GLU A 650 29.02 21.52 67.67
N PRO A 651 29.48 22.27 66.60
CA PRO A 651 28.83 22.94 65.43
C PRO A 651 29.62 22.97 64.06
N ALA A 652 29.24 23.90 63.15
CA ALA A 652 29.55 23.98 61.71
C ALA A 652 30.42 25.20 61.24
N GLU A 653 30.06 25.87 60.12
CA GLU A 653 30.72 27.00 59.35
C GLU A 653 31.87 26.61 58.37
N ASN A 654 32.18 27.29 57.24
CA ASN A 654 31.55 28.29 56.32
C ASN A 654 32.42 28.34 55.01
N VAL A 655 31.95 28.43 53.74
CA VAL A 655 31.20 29.45 52.95
C VAL A 655 32.07 30.50 52.17
N THR A 656 31.71 30.76 50.89
CA THR A 656 32.11 31.85 49.91
C THR A 656 33.57 32.00 49.36
N GLU A 657 33.88 32.74 48.26
CA GLU A 657 33.26 33.07 46.91
C GLU A 657 34.18 34.07 46.10
N GLU A 658 33.78 34.45 44.87
CA GLU A 658 34.17 35.64 44.02
C GLU A 658 35.47 35.68 43.15
N GLU A 659 35.40 36.48 42.05
CA GLU A 659 36.40 36.76 40.96
C GLU A 659 36.89 38.26 40.97
N PRO A 660 37.17 39.04 39.87
CA PRO A 660 37.63 38.81 38.46
C PRO A 660 38.77 39.78 37.94
N ALA A 661 39.08 39.70 36.61
CA ALA A 661 39.88 40.62 35.74
C ALA A 661 41.43 40.70 36.00
N GLU A 662 42.36 41.09 35.09
CA GLU A 662 42.46 41.70 33.72
C GLU A 662 43.85 41.23 33.13
N GLU A 663 44.32 41.25 31.85
CA GLU A 663 44.07 41.89 30.53
C GLU A 663 44.33 40.86 29.35
N GLU A 664 44.22 41.24 28.05
CA GLU A 664 44.40 40.41 26.81
C GLU A 664 45.40 41.09 25.79
N PRO A 665 45.57 40.79 24.45
CA PRO A 665 45.01 39.78 23.50
C PRO A 665 46.03 39.04 22.56
N GLU A 666 45.57 38.10 21.69
CA GLU A 666 45.82 38.05 20.20
C GLU A 666 45.21 36.81 19.46
N GLU A 667 43.97 36.98 18.97
CA GLU A 667 43.29 36.43 17.74
C GLU A 667 43.05 34.91 17.46
N GLU A 668 42.00 34.66 16.64
CA GLU A 668 41.21 33.41 16.38
C GLU A 668 41.04 33.19 14.83
N PRO A 669 40.08 32.41 14.22
CA PRO A 669 39.01 31.47 14.68
C PRO A 669 39.32 29.96 14.32
N ALA A 670 38.62 28.90 14.77
CA ALA A 670 37.19 28.46 14.66
C ALA A 670 36.73 28.07 13.22
N GLY A 671 35.91 27.04 12.95
CA GLY A 671 35.18 26.09 13.82
C GLY A 671 34.71 24.80 13.07
N THR A 672 33.72 24.07 13.59
CA THR A 672 33.28 22.72 13.15
C THR A 672 31.92 22.72 12.41
N PRO A 673 31.74 21.86 11.39
CA PRO A 673 30.57 20.94 11.29
C PRO A 673 31.04 19.52 10.86
N GLY A 674 30.22 18.49 10.62
CA GLY A 674 28.76 18.29 10.67
C GLY A 674 28.42 16.83 10.26
N PHE A 675 27.16 16.40 10.33
CA PHE A 675 26.69 15.13 9.77
C PHE A 675 26.42 15.29 8.26
N GLU A 676 26.67 14.24 7.47
CA GLU A 676 26.01 13.98 6.17
C GLU A 676 26.40 12.57 5.68
N ALA A 677 25.42 11.81 5.19
CA ALA A 677 25.63 10.50 4.60
C ALA A 677 25.52 10.60 3.07
N VAL A 678 26.47 10.03 2.34
CA VAL A 678 26.41 9.89 0.88
C VAL A 678 27.02 8.55 0.48
N PHE A 679 26.19 7.64 -0.02
CA PHE A 679 26.66 6.46 -0.75
C PHE A 679 27.17 6.89 -2.13
N ALA A 680 28.29 6.33 -2.58
CA ALA A 680 28.81 6.55 -3.93
C ALA A 680 29.60 5.32 -4.42
N ILE A 681 29.06 4.64 -5.44
CA ILE A 681 29.61 3.43 -6.04
C ILE A 681 30.50 3.78 -7.25
N ALA A 682 31.37 2.83 -7.64
CA ALA A 682 32.22 2.80 -8.85
C ALA A 682 33.42 3.78 -8.92
N GLY A 683 34.54 3.29 -9.49
CA GLY A 683 35.79 4.07 -9.55
C GLY A 683 37.03 3.32 -10.07
N LEU A 684 36.90 2.55 -11.15
CA LEU A 684 37.99 1.74 -11.76
C LEU A 684 39.29 2.52 -11.99
N LEU A 685 40.41 2.08 -11.40
CA LEU A 685 41.76 2.58 -11.72
C LEU A 685 42.77 1.45 -12.01
N ALA A 686 43.02 1.25 -13.30
CA ALA A 686 43.99 0.28 -13.80
C ALA A 686 45.30 0.94 -14.29
N VAL A 687 46.44 0.28 -13.98
CA VAL A 687 47.76 0.45 -14.62
C VAL A 687 48.44 1.84 -14.50
N ALA A 688 49.45 1.96 -13.62
CA ALA A 688 50.86 2.07 -14.04
C ALA A 688 51.87 2.44 -12.91
N TYR A 689 52.78 1.51 -12.57
CA TYR A 689 54.20 1.90 -12.45
C TYR A 689 55.16 0.76 -12.82
N LEU A 690 56.25 1.10 -13.52
CA LEU A 690 57.21 0.13 -14.06
C LEU A 690 58.47 0.01 -13.18
N VAL A 691 58.89 -1.25 -12.98
CA VAL A 691 60.30 -1.71 -13.08
C VAL A 691 61.32 -1.14 -12.07
N ARG A 692 62.02 -2.03 -11.33
CA ARG A 692 63.40 -2.46 -11.70
C ARG A 692 64.05 -3.60 -10.88
N ARG A 693 64.32 -4.73 -11.56
CA ARG A 693 65.41 -5.72 -11.32
C ARG A 693 65.44 -6.49 -9.98
N ASN A 694 65.85 -7.76 -9.94
CA ASN A 694 66.41 -8.64 -10.99
C ASN A 694 65.55 -9.90 -11.18
#